data_AF-A0A8T0FTM6-F1
#
_entry.id   AF-A0A8T0FTM6-F1
#
_cell.length_a   1.000
_cell.length_b   1.000
_cell.length_c   1.000
_cell.angle_alpha   90.00
_cell.angle_beta   90.00
_cell.angle_gamma   90.00
#
_symmetry.space_group_name_H-M   'P 1'
#
loop_
_entity.id
_entity.type
_entity.pdbx_description
1 polymer ?
#
loop_
_entity_poly.entity_id
_entity_poly.type
_entity_poly.pdbx_seq_one_letter_code
_entity_poly.pdbx_strand_id
1 'polypeptide(L)'
;MTDRYSRADTGAMLSPDPDETKIKPFGQSREGKAAPRGSFSDKRNRAIGVFTSGGDSQGMNAAVRAVVRMGMYMGAKVFFIKEGYQGMVDGDKYIVEATWVSVSGIIHKGGTVIGSARCKEFTTRAGRLKAAANLVRHNITDLVVIGGDGSLTGANIFRQEWSSLLDELVETGVITAEKRSECTHLNVVGMVGSIDNDFCGTDMTIGTDSALHRIIESIDAIVTTASSHQRTFILEVMGRHCGYLALVGALASEADFVFIPEWPPERAWPETLCKKSFERNLQTYKMLTRLRPPRVIFDEMVHGKKGNTFAVMHVGAPCCGMNAAVRSFVRNCLFRGDTVYGIHDGIDGLIEDNIQDMKWSDVTGWVGQGGAFLGTKRTLPGQYMEQVVEQFRKYKIQALLVIGGFEAFHSVLQLAEARKKYSELQIPMCVVPATISNNVPGTDFSLGADTAINEITEICDRIRQSAQGTKRRVFVVETMGGYCGYLATLAGLAGGADAAYIFEEPFSSKDLMGDVFHMQSKMAEGVQRGLVLRNEKANDNYTTDFIYRLYSEEGKDIFSTRMNVLGHMQQGGSPSPFDRNFGTKMAAKATDWLLTQLKQYKQADGKICCTSPDTAVLMGLVRRQYLFTPVQTLKQETDFKHRIPKHQWWLKLRPLLRILAKHDSSYETESIATSAVPEMD
;
A
#
# COMPACT_ATOMS: atom_id res chain seq x y z
N MET A 1 -11.16 -29.07 37.43
CA MET A 1 -10.86 -28.34 36.17
C MET A 1 -12.13 -27.64 35.72
N THR A 2 -12.45 -26.57 36.44
CA THR A 2 -13.71 -25.81 36.37
C THR A 2 -13.38 -24.37 36.82
N ASP A 3 -14.20 -23.40 36.43
CA ASP A 3 -14.12 -21.97 36.80
C ASP A 3 -12.88 -21.18 36.36
N ARG A 4 -12.82 -20.87 35.05
CA ARG A 4 -12.17 -19.64 34.52
C ARG A 4 -12.99 -18.89 33.44
N TYR A 5 -14.27 -19.23 33.25
CA TYR A 5 -15.13 -18.65 32.20
C TYR A 5 -16.48 -18.15 32.73
N SER A 6 -16.49 -17.44 33.86
CA SER A 6 -17.70 -16.78 34.39
C SER A 6 -17.41 -15.37 34.90
N ARG A 7 -17.32 -14.42 33.96
CA ARG A 7 -17.62 -12.97 34.10
C ARG A 7 -17.30 -12.28 32.78
N ALA A 8 -18.19 -12.44 31.80
CA ALA A 8 -18.30 -11.48 30.72
C ALA A 8 -19.20 -10.35 31.22
N ASP A 9 -18.63 -9.35 31.89
CA ASP A 9 -19.38 -8.14 32.25
C ASP A 9 -19.67 -7.34 30.96
N THR A 10 -20.88 -7.55 30.44
CA THR A 10 -21.46 -6.79 29.33
C THR A 10 -21.80 -5.38 29.79
N GLY A 11 -20.79 -4.53 29.97
CA GLY A 11 -20.99 -3.24 30.64
C GLY A 11 -19.86 -2.21 30.55
N ALA A 12 -18.83 -2.42 29.72
CA ALA A 12 -17.82 -1.41 29.44
C ALA A 12 -17.55 -1.33 27.94
N MET A 13 -17.95 -0.22 27.30
CA MET A 13 -17.30 0.19 26.06
C MET A 13 -15.83 0.42 26.39
N LEU A 14 -14.93 -0.08 25.54
CA LEU A 14 -13.55 0.41 25.50
C LEU A 14 -13.58 1.86 25.00
N SER A 15 -13.85 2.80 25.92
CA SER A 15 -13.19 4.09 25.88
C SER A 15 -11.68 3.84 25.74
N PRO A 16 -10.96 4.59 24.90
CA PRO A 16 -9.50 4.48 24.84
C PRO A 16 -8.96 4.65 26.26
N ASP A 17 -8.11 3.71 26.68
CA ASP A 17 -7.50 3.77 28.00
C ASP A 17 -6.71 5.09 28.10
N PRO A 18 -6.99 5.99 29.06
CA PRO A 18 -6.34 7.31 29.11
C PRO A 18 -4.80 7.23 29.13
N ASP A 19 -4.27 6.08 29.56
CA ASP A 19 -2.85 5.79 29.64
C ASP A 19 -2.20 5.29 28.32
N GLU A 20 -2.93 5.11 27.21
CA GLU A 20 -2.32 4.90 25.88
C GLU A 20 -1.37 6.06 25.47
N THR A 21 -1.50 7.22 26.12
CA THR A 21 -0.60 8.37 25.98
C THR A 21 0.82 8.16 26.53
N LYS A 22 1.10 7.04 27.23
CA LYS A 22 2.40 6.79 27.89
C LYS A 22 3.47 6.10 27.04
N ILE A 23 3.15 5.60 25.84
CA ILE A 23 4.20 5.22 24.87
C ILE A 23 4.71 6.49 24.18
N LYS A 24 5.59 7.24 24.84
CA LYS A 24 6.35 8.30 24.16
C LYS A 24 7.20 7.65 23.06
N PRO A 25 6.98 7.94 21.76
CA PRO A 25 7.80 7.36 20.71
C PRO A 25 9.25 7.83 20.88
N PHE A 26 10.17 6.88 21.06
CA PHE A 26 11.59 7.17 21.27
C PHE A 26 12.25 7.60 19.96
N GLY A 27 11.99 8.87 19.58
CA GLY A 27 12.29 9.43 18.28
C GLY A 27 11.11 9.32 17.30
N GLN A 28 10.72 10.45 16.69
CA GLN A 28 9.82 10.44 15.54
C GLN A 28 10.47 9.73 14.35
N SER A 29 9.67 8.99 13.58
CA SER A 29 10.12 8.32 12.34
C SER A 29 10.73 9.33 11.36
N ARG A 30 12.05 9.22 11.11
CA ARG A 30 12.79 10.07 10.16
C ARG A 30 12.59 9.62 8.69
N GLU A 31 11.40 9.17 8.33
CA GLU A 31 11.08 8.74 6.97
C GLU A 31 11.41 9.83 5.95
N GLY A 32 12.25 9.48 4.97
CA GLY A 32 12.66 10.40 3.91
C GLY A 32 13.63 11.51 4.31
N LYS A 33 14.11 11.57 5.56
CA LYS A 33 15.25 12.42 5.91
C LYS A 33 16.53 11.72 5.46
N ALA A 34 17.30 12.36 4.58
CA ALA A 34 18.60 11.87 4.17
C ALA A 34 19.54 11.77 5.39
N ALA A 35 20.19 10.62 5.56
CA ALA A 35 21.35 10.51 6.43
C ALA A 35 22.60 10.93 5.63
N PRO A 36 23.54 11.69 6.21
CA PRO A 36 24.83 11.95 5.58
C PRO A 36 25.56 10.62 5.32
N ARG A 37 26.12 10.47 4.12
CA ARG A 37 26.99 9.33 3.79
C ARG A 37 28.16 9.31 4.78
N GLY A 38 28.52 8.12 5.27
CA GLY A 38 29.62 7.99 6.21
C GLY A 38 29.38 8.65 7.57
N SER A 39 28.13 8.92 7.98
CA SER A 39 27.79 9.46 9.32
C SER A 39 28.44 8.70 10.51
N PHE A 40 28.92 7.48 10.28
CA PHE A 40 29.58 6.64 11.28
C PHE A 40 31.00 6.20 10.87
N SER A 41 31.62 6.77 9.83
CA SER A 41 33.00 6.44 9.40
C SER A 41 34.03 6.58 10.51
N ASP A 42 33.88 7.63 11.33
CA ASP A 42 34.84 7.98 12.36
C ASP A 42 34.71 7.10 13.61
N LYS A 43 33.60 6.35 13.73
CA LYS A 43 33.36 5.38 14.81
C LYS A 43 33.90 4.01 14.41
N ARG A 44 35.21 3.84 14.61
CA ARG A 44 36.00 2.61 14.39
C ARG A 44 35.16 1.33 14.48
N ASN A 45 35.11 0.56 13.38
CA ASN A 45 34.66 -0.84 13.32
C ASN A 45 33.28 -1.18 13.91
N ARG A 46 32.26 -0.33 13.76
CA ARG A 46 30.87 -0.77 14.00
C ARG A 46 30.43 -1.85 13.00
N ALA A 47 29.92 -2.96 13.53
CA ALA A 47 29.42 -4.09 12.75
C ALA A 47 27.96 -4.40 13.11
N ILE A 48 27.13 -4.54 12.06
CA ILE A 48 25.70 -4.85 12.15
C ILE A 48 25.48 -6.30 11.71
N GLY A 49 24.89 -7.14 12.56
CA GLY A 49 24.44 -8.48 12.19
C GLY A 49 22.97 -8.47 11.76
N VAL A 50 22.65 -8.95 10.56
CA VAL A 50 21.26 -9.10 10.09
C VAL A 50 20.90 -10.57 9.92
N PHE A 51 19.73 -10.97 10.42
CA PHE A 51 19.23 -12.34 10.30
C PHE A 51 17.71 -12.44 10.21
N THR A 52 17.26 -13.52 9.57
CA THR A 52 15.86 -13.93 9.52
C THR A 52 15.62 -15.11 10.46
N SER A 53 14.51 -15.08 11.21
CA SER A 53 14.17 -16.13 12.18
C SER A 53 12.67 -16.34 12.30
N GLY A 54 12.24 -17.60 12.37
CA GLY A 54 10.83 -18.00 12.40
C GLY A 54 10.35 -18.54 11.05
N GLY A 55 9.04 -18.52 10.81
CA GLY A 55 8.50 -18.76 9.46
C GLY A 55 8.93 -17.65 8.52
N ASP A 56 9.26 -17.98 7.27
CA ASP A 56 9.61 -17.00 6.26
C ASP A 56 8.38 -16.27 5.72
N SER A 57 8.59 -15.06 5.19
CA SER A 57 7.54 -14.28 4.55
C SER A 57 8.10 -13.53 3.33
N GLN A 58 7.25 -13.29 2.34
CA GLN A 58 7.65 -12.50 1.18
C GLN A 58 7.99 -11.07 1.61
N GLY A 59 9.07 -10.51 1.05
CA GLY A 59 9.62 -9.21 1.45
C GLY A 59 10.77 -9.27 2.45
N MET A 60 11.04 -10.40 3.13
CA MET A 60 12.22 -10.55 4.00
C MET A 60 13.53 -10.22 3.25
N ASN A 61 13.69 -10.68 2.01
CA ASN A 61 14.85 -10.35 1.17
C ASN A 61 14.97 -8.86 0.83
N ALA A 62 13.84 -8.14 0.70
CA ALA A 62 13.85 -6.70 0.48
C ALA A 62 14.32 -5.95 1.75
N ALA A 63 13.87 -6.38 2.93
CA ALA A 63 14.34 -5.88 4.21
C ALA A 63 15.85 -6.13 4.43
N VAL A 64 16.32 -7.37 4.23
CA VAL A 64 17.77 -7.72 4.29
C VAL A 64 18.59 -6.84 3.33
N ARG A 65 18.13 -6.65 2.08
CA ARG A 65 18.79 -5.75 1.11
C ARG A 65 18.86 -4.31 1.62
N ALA A 66 17.77 -3.79 2.18
CA ALA A 66 17.72 -2.42 2.68
C ALA A 66 18.69 -2.20 3.86
N VAL A 67 18.70 -3.13 4.82
CA VAL A 67 19.61 -3.10 5.98
C VAL A 67 21.08 -3.10 5.54
N VAL A 68 21.47 -4.01 4.64
CA VAL A 68 22.85 -4.09 4.13
C VAL A 68 23.24 -2.81 3.40
N ARG A 69 22.43 -2.35 2.44
CA ARG A 69 22.77 -1.17 1.63
C ARG A 69 22.83 0.11 2.45
N MET A 70 21.91 0.29 3.41
CA MET A 70 21.89 1.45 4.30
C MET A 70 23.07 1.41 5.29
N GLY A 71 23.37 0.25 5.88
CA GLY A 71 24.51 0.08 6.78
C GLY A 71 25.84 0.43 6.10
N MET A 72 26.06 -0.10 4.89
CA MET A 72 27.25 0.23 4.08
C MET A 72 27.32 1.72 3.73
N TYR A 73 26.20 2.34 3.32
CA TYR A 73 26.13 3.78 3.02
C TYR A 73 26.45 4.67 4.25
N MET A 74 26.07 4.23 5.45
CA MET A 74 26.40 4.87 6.71
C MET A 74 27.86 4.66 7.16
N GLY A 75 28.61 3.74 6.53
CA GLY A 75 29.99 3.40 6.88
C GLY A 75 30.14 2.22 7.85
N ALA A 76 29.07 1.49 8.16
CA ALA A 76 29.13 0.31 9.02
C ALA A 76 29.44 -0.96 8.20
N LYS A 77 30.15 -1.91 8.81
CA LYS A 77 30.24 -3.28 8.28
C LYS A 77 28.93 -4.01 8.55
N VAL A 78 28.49 -4.86 7.63
CA VAL A 78 27.26 -5.63 7.80
C VAL A 78 27.57 -7.12 7.59
N PHE A 79 27.01 -7.97 8.45
CA PHE A 79 27.19 -9.42 8.43
C PHE A 79 25.83 -10.10 8.31
N PHE A 80 25.73 -11.09 7.42
CA PHE A 80 24.63 -12.05 7.46
C PHE A 80 24.89 -13.07 8.54
N ILE A 81 23.90 -13.34 9.39
CA ILE A 81 23.89 -14.54 10.22
C ILE A 81 22.88 -15.50 9.59
N LYS A 82 23.39 -16.57 8.99
CA LYS A 82 22.59 -17.55 8.25
C LYS A 82 21.84 -18.49 9.17
N GLU A 83 20.74 -19.07 8.71
CA GLU A 83 19.90 -20.00 9.47
C GLU A 83 19.39 -19.44 10.81
N GLY A 84 19.28 -18.12 10.91
CA GLY A 84 18.77 -17.41 12.09
C GLY A 84 19.59 -17.68 13.35
N TYR A 85 18.90 -17.99 14.46
CA TYR A 85 19.56 -18.29 15.74
C TYR A 85 20.46 -19.53 15.71
N GLN A 86 20.24 -20.47 14.79
CA GLN A 86 21.08 -21.68 14.73
C GLN A 86 22.49 -21.31 14.26
N GLY A 87 22.62 -20.60 13.14
CA GLY A 87 23.92 -20.14 12.67
C GLY A 87 24.57 -19.08 13.56
N MET A 88 23.79 -18.37 14.40
CA MET A 88 24.34 -17.52 15.46
C MET A 88 25.08 -18.34 16.53
N VAL A 89 24.54 -19.51 16.90
CA VAL A 89 25.15 -20.46 17.85
C VAL A 89 26.31 -21.23 17.22
N ASP A 90 26.15 -21.68 15.97
CA ASP A 90 27.14 -22.47 15.25
C ASP A 90 28.38 -21.66 14.85
N GLY A 91 28.19 -20.36 14.54
CA GLY A 91 29.28 -19.42 14.29
C GLY A 91 29.96 -19.54 12.92
N ASP A 92 31.11 -18.88 12.79
CA ASP A 92 32.08 -18.91 11.68
C ASP A 92 31.46 -19.00 10.27
N LYS A 93 31.25 -20.21 9.75
CA LYS A 93 30.68 -20.48 8.40
C LYS A 93 29.32 -19.81 8.18
N TYR A 94 28.56 -19.58 9.25
CA TYR A 94 27.22 -18.99 9.20
C TYR A 94 27.23 -17.46 9.38
N ILE A 95 28.32 -16.85 9.86
CA ILE A 95 28.46 -15.39 10.01
C ILE A 95 29.35 -14.85 8.88
N VAL A 96 28.73 -14.28 7.85
CA VAL A 96 29.42 -13.91 6.59
C VAL A 96 29.30 -12.41 6.34
N GLU A 97 30.42 -11.74 6.08
CA GLU A 97 30.42 -10.31 5.73
C GLU A 97 29.63 -10.06 4.43
N ALA A 98 28.70 -9.11 4.49
CA ALA A 98 27.80 -8.76 3.40
C ALA A 98 28.43 -7.66 2.54
N THR A 99 28.49 -7.91 1.22
CA THR A 99 28.95 -6.93 0.23
C THR A 99 27.78 -6.32 -0.55
N TRP A 100 28.01 -5.19 -1.22
CA TRP A 100 26.99 -4.56 -2.08
C TRP A 100 26.41 -5.50 -3.15
N VAL A 101 27.27 -6.38 -3.67
CA VAL A 101 26.95 -7.39 -4.69
C VAL A 101 26.16 -8.56 -4.07
N SER A 102 26.44 -8.95 -2.82
CA SER A 102 25.76 -10.07 -2.15
C SER A 102 24.24 -9.91 -2.01
N VAL A 103 23.74 -8.67 -1.90
CA VAL A 103 22.30 -8.33 -1.91
C VAL A 103 21.79 -7.87 -3.29
N SER A 104 22.57 -8.04 -4.34
CA SER A 104 22.15 -7.72 -5.71
C SER A 104 21.23 -8.80 -6.26
N GLY A 105 19.99 -8.43 -6.63
CA GLY A 105 19.05 -9.37 -7.23
C GLY A 105 18.37 -10.33 -6.25
N ILE A 106 18.29 -9.98 -4.96
CA ILE A 106 17.48 -10.73 -3.98
C ILE A 106 16.07 -10.14 -3.79
N ILE A 107 15.83 -8.89 -4.20
CA ILE A 107 14.59 -8.13 -3.89
C ILE A 107 13.28 -8.79 -4.36
N HIS A 108 13.32 -9.55 -5.46
CA HIS A 108 12.18 -10.27 -6.05
C HIS A 108 12.12 -11.75 -5.68
N LYS A 109 13.08 -12.24 -4.87
CA LYS A 109 13.10 -13.64 -4.47
C LYS A 109 12.16 -13.84 -3.29
N GLY A 110 11.36 -14.91 -3.35
CA GLY A 110 10.57 -15.38 -2.21
C GLY A 110 11.43 -15.86 -1.03
N GLY A 111 10.78 -16.02 0.13
CA GLY A 111 11.40 -16.48 1.37
C GLY A 111 12.59 -15.64 1.83
N THR A 112 13.63 -16.30 2.35
CA THR A 112 14.87 -15.67 2.80
C THR A 112 16.11 -16.33 2.19
N VAL A 113 16.98 -15.55 1.55
CA VAL A 113 18.26 -16.02 0.97
C VAL A 113 19.34 -16.33 2.01
N ILE A 114 19.12 -15.93 3.28
CA ILE A 114 20.03 -16.23 4.39
C ILE A 114 19.52 -17.38 5.28
N GLY A 115 18.38 -17.98 4.95
CA GLY A 115 17.82 -19.12 5.69
C GLY A 115 17.17 -18.73 7.02
N SER A 116 16.51 -19.71 7.64
CA SER A 116 15.83 -19.56 8.93
C SER A 116 15.62 -20.96 9.52
N ALA A 117 16.32 -21.27 10.61
CA ALA A 117 16.21 -22.55 11.29
C ALA A 117 15.70 -22.39 12.74
N ARG A 118 14.98 -23.40 13.23
CA ARG A 118 14.54 -23.46 14.63
C ARG A 118 15.72 -23.87 15.51
N CYS A 119 16.23 -22.95 16.33
CA CYS A 119 17.32 -23.24 17.25
C CYS A 119 16.79 -23.64 18.64
N LYS A 120 16.98 -24.91 19.03
CA LYS A 120 16.71 -25.35 20.41
C LYS A 120 17.79 -24.89 21.38
N GLU A 121 19.06 -24.88 20.97
CA GLU A 121 20.18 -24.54 21.84
C GLU A 121 20.08 -23.11 22.39
N PHE A 122 19.62 -22.16 21.59
CA PHE A 122 19.46 -20.75 22.00
C PHE A 122 18.40 -20.52 23.11
N THR A 123 17.51 -21.51 23.34
CA THR A 123 16.61 -21.47 24.51
C THR A 123 17.36 -21.65 25.83
N THR A 124 18.55 -22.27 25.79
CA THR A 124 19.44 -22.47 26.95
C THR A 124 20.45 -21.33 27.07
N ARG A 125 20.87 -21.00 28.30
CA ARG A 125 21.91 -19.99 28.54
C ARG A 125 23.25 -20.37 27.88
N ALA A 126 23.61 -21.66 27.86
CA ALA A 126 24.82 -22.15 27.19
C ALA A 126 24.82 -21.86 25.68
N GLY A 127 23.69 -22.04 24.99
CA GLY A 127 23.55 -21.67 23.58
C GLY A 127 23.66 -20.16 23.36
N ARG A 128 23.05 -19.34 24.23
CA ARG A 128 23.18 -17.88 24.17
C ARG A 128 24.62 -17.41 24.45
N LEU A 129 25.35 -18.07 25.34
CA LEU A 129 26.76 -17.79 25.62
C LEU A 129 27.65 -18.10 24.41
N LYS A 130 27.45 -19.24 23.72
CA LYS A 130 28.11 -19.53 22.43
C LYS A 130 27.82 -18.42 21.40
N ALA A 131 26.54 -18.05 21.25
CA ALA A 131 26.12 -17.02 20.31
C ALA A 131 26.74 -15.64 20.60
N ALA A 132 26.78 -15.24 21.88
CA ALA A 132 27.44 -14.02 22.31
C ALA A 132 28.94 -14.04 21.98
N ALA A 133 29.65 -15.14 22.26
CA ALA A 133 31.06 -15.29 21.91
C ALA A 133 31.30 -15.14 20.39
N ASN A 134 30.45 -15.74 19.55
CA ASN A 134 30.55 -15.64 18.09
C ASN A 134 30.34 -14.20 17.60
N LEU A 135 29.31 -13.49 18.08
CA LEU A 135 29.07 -12.09 17.72
C LEU A 135 30.23 -11.18 18.13
N VAL A 136 30.77 -11.39 19.33
CA VAL A 136 31.89 -10.61 19.87
C VAL A 136 33.18 -10.81 19.07
N ARG A 137 33.45 -12.02 18.56
CA ARG A 137 34.59 -12.27 17.64
C ARG A 137 34.53 -11.44 16.35
N HIS A 138 33.33 -11.14 15.87
CA HIS A 138 33.09 -10.31 14.67
C HIS A 138 32.81 -8.83 15.00
N ASN A 139 32.97 -8.40 16.25
CA ASN A 139 32.65 -7.05 16.75
C ASN A 139 31.18 -6.63 16.56
N ILE A 140 30.24 -7.59 16.44
CA ILE A 140 28.83 -7.29 16.15
C ILE A 140 28.15 -6.77 17.43
N THR A 141 27.94 -5.46 17.49
CA THR A 141 27.28 -4.74 18.60
C THR A 141 25.83 -4.37 18.31
N ASP A 142 25.42 -4.45 17.04
CA ASP A 142 24.13 -4.01 16.55
C ASP A 142 23.47 -5.16 15.78
N LEU A 143 22.28 -5.62 16.20
CA LEU A 143 21.53 -6.69 15.55
C LEU A 143 20.24 -6.18 14.92
N VAL A 144 19.95 -6.64 13.70
CA VAL A 144 18.67 -6.46 13.03
C VAL A 144 18.01 -7.82 12.83
N VAL A 145 16.86 -8.00 13.48
CA VAL A 145 16.11 -9.26 13.51
C VAL A 145 14.87 -9.12 12.67
N ILE A 146 14.73 -9.96 11.64
CA ILE A 146 13.57 -9.97 10.75
C ILE A 146 12.79 -11.27 10.98
N GLY A 147 11.57 -11.17 11.51
CA GLY A 147 10.78 -12.36 11.85
C GLY A 147 9.50 -12.08 12.62
N GLY A 148 8.80 -13.15 13.01
CA GLY A 148 7.59 -13.08 13.83
C GLY A 148 7.89 -12.84 15.32
N ASP A 149 6.82 -12.69 16.12
CA ASP A 149 6.84 -12.35 17.54
C ASP A 149 7.94 -13.07 18.35
N GLY A 150 7.91 -14.40 18.42
CA GLY A 150 8.86 -15.18 19.23
C GLY A 150 10.34 -14.95 18.90
N SER A 151 10.67 -14.57 17.65
CA SER A 151 12.03 -14.16 17.28
C SER A 151 12.40 -12.81 17.89
N LEU A 152 11.46 -11.85 17.90
CA LEU A 152 11.66 -10.54 18.49
C LEU A 152 11.72 -10.61 20.02
N THR A 153 10.91 -11.47 20.65
CA THR A 153 10.99 -11.77 22.08
C THR A 153 12.37 -12.35 22.44
N GLY A 154 12.84 -13.34 21.69
CA GLY A 154 14.16 -13.96 21.89
C GLY A 154 15.31 -12.96 21.75
N ALA A 155 15.22 -12.03 20.80
CA ALA A 155 16.20 -10.97 20.61
C ALA A 155 16.23 -9.98 21.79
N ASN A 156 15.07 -9.62 22.33
CA ASN A 156 14.99 -8.74 23.51
C ASN A 156 15.54 -9.41 24.78
N ILE A 157 15.22 -10.68 25.02
CA ILE A 157 15.79 -11.45 26.16
C ILE A 157 17.32 -11.51 26.03
N PHE A 158 17.85 -11.82 24.85
CA PHE A 158 19.28 -11.88 24.60
C PHE A 158 19.99 -10.53 24.82
N ARG A 159 19.34 -9.42 24.47
CA ARG A 159 19.81 -8.06 24.79
C ARG A 159 19.82 -7.77 26.28
N GLN A 160 18.81 -8.21 27.03
CA GLN A 160 18.74 -8.01 28.48
C GLN A 160 19.80 -8.83 29.22
N GLU A 161 20.05 -10.06 28.78
CA GLU A 161 21.09 -10.94 29.36
C GLU A 161 22.52 -10.56 28.92
N TRP A 162 22.69 -9.73 27.88
CA TRP A 162 23.97 -9.46 27.21
C TRP A 162 25.14 -9.17 28.15
N SER A 163 24.98 -8.22 29.08
CA SER A 163 26.06 -7.88 30.03
C SER A 163 26.51 -9.09 30.83
N SER A 164 25.56 -9.85 31.40
CA SER A 164 25.84 -11.02 32.22
C SER A 164 26.47 -12.16 31.43
N LEU A 165 26.08 -12.33 30.16
CA LEU A 165 26.71 -13.31 29.25
C LEU A 165 28.16 -12.93 28.94
N LEU A 166 28.45 -11.63 28.75
CA LEU A 166 29.81 -11.17 28.48
C LEU A 166 30.72 -11.24 29.71
N ASP A 167 30.19 -11.00 30.90
CA ASP A 167 30.96 -11.13 32.14
C ASP A 167 31.36 -12.60 32.37
N GLU A 168 30.42 -13.54 32.18
CA GLU A 168 30.65 -15.01 32.20
C GLU A 168 31.67 -15.46 31.13
N LEU A 169 31.68 -14.81 29.95
CA LEU A 169 32.66 -15.07 28.88
C LEU A 169 34.08 -14.57 29.20
N VAL A 170 34.21 -13.53 30.04
CA VAL A 170 35.51 -13.06 30.55
C VAL A 170 36.01 -13.99 31.66
N GLU A 171 35.15 -14.39 32.59
CA GLU A 171 35.48 -15.33 33.68
C GLU A 171 35.94 -16.69 33.14
N THR A 172 35.31 -17.18 32.07
CA THR A 172 35.69 -18.43 31.38
C THR A 172 36.87 -18.28 30.42
N GLY A 173 37.44 -17.08 30.27
CA GLY A 173 38.59 -16.81 29.41
C GLY A 173 38.32 -16.91 27.89
N VAL A 174 37.05 -16.96 27.47
CA VAL A 174 36.65 -17.08 26.06
C VAL A 174 36.80 -15.76 25.30
N ILE A 175 36.66 -14.62 26.01
CA ILE A 175 36.90 -13.27 25.47
C ILE A 175 37.83 -12.47 26.39
N THR A 176 38.56 -11.50 25.83
CA THR A 176 39.41 -10.60 26.63
C THR A 176 38.61 -9.47 27.27
N ALA A 177 39.12 -8.92 28.39
CA ALA A 177 38.54 -7.76 29.06
C ALA A 177 38.52 -6.49 28.15
N GLU A 178 39.47 -6.37 27.23
CA GLU A 178 39.45 -5.34 26.19
C GLU A 178 38.24 -5.52 25.28
N LYS A 179 37.95 -6.75 24.85
CA LYS A 179 36.83 -6.99 23.96
C LYS A 179 35.47 -6.84 24.64
N ARG A 180 35.41 -7.11 25.95
CA ARG A 180 34.26 -6.79 26.81
C ARG A 180 33.94 -5.29 26.83
N SER A 181 34.97 -4.42 26.84
CA SER A 181 34.80 -2.97 26.88
C SER A 181 34.52 -2.33 25.51
N GLU A 182 34.93 -2.98 24.41
CA GLU A 182 34.48 -2.61 23.06
C GLU A 182 33.00 -2.97 22.81
N CYS A 183 32.55 -4.14 23.28
CA CYS A 183 31.20 -4.68 23.03
C CYS A 183 30.24 -4.49 24.22
N THR A 184 30.29 -3.36 24.92
CA THR A 184 29.56 -3.13 26.19
C THR A 184 28.07 -3.42 26.13
N HIS A 185 27.39 -3.02 25.06
CA HIS A 185 25.94 -3.11 24.90
C HIS A 185 25.56 -3.71 23.54
N LEU A 186 24.48 -4.49 23.54
CA LEU A 186 23.82 -4.98 22.33
C LEU A 186 22.66 -4.05 21.96
N ASN A 187 22.72 -3.44 20.79
CA ASN A 187 21.57 -2.75 20.19
C ASN A 187 20.78 -3.77 19.37
N VAL A 188 19.46 -3.75 19.48
CA VAL A 188 18.57 -4.65 18.74
C VAL A 188 17.47 -3.85 18.07
N VAL A 189 17.28 -4.06 16.78
CA VAL A 189 16.16 -3.54 15.98
C VAL A 189 15.34 -4.73 15.47
N GLY A 190 14.05 -4.76 15.80
CA GLY A 190 13.11 -5.75 15.30
C GLY A 190 12.37 -5.26 14.05
N MET A 191 12.21 -6.13 13.06
CA MET A 191 11.35 -5.93 11.90
C MET A 191 10.38 -7.11 11.80
N VAL A 192 9.08 -6.84 11.79
CA VAL A 192 8.08 -7.91 11.85
C VAL A 192 7.87 -8.54 10.47
N GLY A 193 8.44 -9.73 10.28
CA GLY A 193 8.22 -10.60 9.12
C GLY A 193 7.21 -11.69 9.45
N SER A 194 5.98 -11.52 8.98
CA SER A 194 4.86 -12.45 9.21
C SER A 194 3.82 -12.25 8.10
N ILE A 195 3.13 -13.32 7.72
CA ILE A 195 1.94 -13.25 6.86
C ILE A 195 0.66 -13.04 7.66
N ASP A 196 0.67 -13.39 8.95
CA ASP A 196 -0.54 -13.53 9.77
C ASP A 196 -1.14 -12.17 10.20
N ASN A 197 -0.35 -11.09 10.11
CA ASN A 197 -0.65 -9.76 10.63
C ASN A 197 -1.09 -9.73 12.11
N ASP A 198 -0.45 -10.56 12.93
CA ASP A 198 -0.81 -10.86 14.31
C ASP A 198 0.00 -10.10 15.36
N PHE A 199 0.75 -9.07 14.97
CA PHE A 199 1.70 -8.36 15.83
C PHE A 199 1.19 -6.98 16.25
N CYS A 200 0.98 -6.78 17.55
CA CYS A 200 0.53 -5.49 18.10
C CYS A 200 1.57 -4.38 17.91
N GLY A 201 1.12 -3.16 17.58
CA GLY A 201 1.99 -2.00 17.38
C GLY A 201 2.49 -1.79 15.94
N THR A 202 2.19 -2.69 15.00
CA THR A 202 2.22 -2.42 13.56
C THR A 202 0.86 -2.70 12.95
N ASP A 203 0.46 -1.91 11.96
CA ASP A 203 -0.79 -2.16 11.21
C ASP A 203 -0.64 -3.25 10.13
N MET A 204 0.59 -3.47 9.66
CA MET A 204 0.91 -4.41 8.58
C MET A 204 2.27 -5.05 8.83
N THR A 205 2.33 -6.39 8.82
CA THR A 205 3.57 -7.17 8.88
C THR A 205 4.10 -7.46 7.47
N ILE A 206 5.44 -7.58 7.34
CA ILE A 206 6.10 -7.82 6.05
C ILE A 206 5.69 -9.21 5.55
N GLY A 207 4.91 -9.24 4.46
CA GLY A 207 4.46 -10.45 3.77
C GLY A 207 2.94 -10.70 3.79
N THR A 208 2.17 -9.96 4.60
CA THR A 208 0.70 -10.10 4.67
C THR A 208 0.01 -9.81 3.34
N ASP A 209 0.30 -8.67 2.70
CA ASP A 209 -0.31 -8.33 1.41
C ASP A 209 0.07 -9.37 0.33
N SER A 210 1.32 -9.84 0.32
CA SER A 210 1.76 -10.92 -0.57
C SER A 210 0.97 -12.22 -0.34
N ALA A 211 0.67 -12.58 0.90
CA ALA A 211 -0.18 -13.72 1.22
C ALA A 211 -1.63 -13.50 0.76
N LEU A 212 -2.19 -12.29 0.94
CA LEU A 212 -3.49 -11.92 0.39
C LEU A 212 -3.54 -12.04 -1.13
N HIS A 213 -2.48 -11.66 -1.85
CA HIS A 213 -2.40 -11.85 -3.30
C HIS A 213 -2.50 -13.34 -3.71
N ARG A 214 -1.81 -14.24 -3.00
CA ARG A 214 -1.89 -15.69 -3.26
C ARG A 214 -3.26 -16.27 -2.90
N ILE A 215 -3.87 -15.80 -1.81
CA ILE A 215 -5.24 -16.20 -1.43
C ILE A 215 -6.22 -15.79 -2.53
N ILE A 216 -6.21 -14.53 -2.98
CA ILE A 216 -7.14 -14.02 -3.98
C ILE A 216 -6.96 -14.69 -5.35
N GLU A 217 -5.73 -14.89 -5.81
CA GLU A 217 -5.44 -15.64 -7.05
C GLU A 217 -6.01 -17.07 -6.99
N SER A 218 -5.85 -17.75 -5.85
CA SER A 218 -6.41 -19.10 -5.63
C SER A 218 -7.94 -19.09 -5.65
N ILE A 219 -8.58 -18.06 -5.08
CA ILE A 219 -10.03 -17.94 -5.07
C ILE A 219 -10.57 -17.61 -6.47
N ASP A 220 -9.98 -16.64 -7.17
CA ASP A 220 -10.40 -16.25 -8.52
C ASP A 220 -10.35 -17.46 -9.49
N ALA A 221 -9.33 -18.32 -9.37
CA ALA A 221 -9.23 -19.57 -10.13
C ALA A 221 -10.35 -20.57 -9.81
N ILE A 222 -10.79 -20.64 -8.55
CA ILE A 222 -11.85 -21.55 -8.09
C ILE A 222 -13.25 -21.02 -8.44
N VAL A 223 -13.45 -19.70 -8.44
CA VAL A 223 -14.74 -19.05 -8.76
C VAL A 223 -15.28 -19.50 -10.13
N THR A 224 -14.41 -19.68 -11.14
CA THR A 224 -14.82 -20.15 -12.48
C THR A 224 -15.41 -21.56 -12.48
N THR A 225 -14.88 -22.50 -11.68
CA THR A 225 -15.47 -23.86 -11.58
C THR A 225 -16.67 -23.89 -10.62
N ALA A 226 -16.68 -23.03 -9.60
CA ALA A 226 -17.80 -22.86 -8.69
C ALA A 226 -19.07 -22.37 -9.40
N SER A 227 -18.95 -21.35 -10.25
CA SER A 227 -20.07 -20.81 -11.04
C SER A 227 -20.56 -21.82 -12.09
N SER A 228 -19.64 -22.46 -12.81
CA SER A 228 -19.96 -23.44 -13.87
C SER A 228 -20.77 -24.64 -13.38
N HIS A 229 -20.60 -25.05 -12.12
CA HIS A 229 -21.28 -26.21 -11.54
C HIS A 229 -22.22 -25.86 -10.37
N GLN A 230 -22.46 -24.58 -10.09
CA GLN A 230 -23.27 -24.10 -8.96
C GLN A 230 -22.84 -24.72 -7.62
N ARG A 231 -21.52 -24.81 -7.39
CA ARG A 231 -20.92 -25.46 -6.20
C ARG A 231 -20.55 -24.45 -5.13
N THR A 232 -20.71 -24.86 -3.86
CA THR A 232 -20.09 -24.19 -2.72
C THR A 232 -18.69 -24.76 -2.50
N PHE A 233 -17.71 -23.89 -2.26
CA PHE A 233 -16.36 -24.25 -1.84
C PHE A 233 -16.10 -23.76 -0.42
N ILE A 234 -15.37 -24.57 0.36
CA ILE A 234 -14.84 -24.18 1.68
C ILE A 234 -13.34 -24.03 1.50
N LEU A 235 -12.80 -22.90 1.95
CA LEU A 235 -11.41 -22.51 1.71
C LEU A 235 -10.73 -22.25 3.06
N GLU A 236 -9.78 -23.11 3.40
CA GLU A 236 -8.91 -22.92 4.55
C GLU A 236 -7.76 -21.97 4.17
N VAL A 237 -7.50 -20.96 5.01
CA VAL A 237 -6.42 -19.99 4.81
C VAL A 237 -5.54 -19.91 6.06
N MET A 238 -4.29 -19.51 5.86
CA MET A 238 -3.35 -19.26 6.96
C MET A 238 -3.73 -17.99 7.77
N GLY A 239 -3.04 -17.78 8.89
CA GLY A 239 -3.38 -16.74 9.88
C GLY A 239 -3.08 -17.13 11.34
N ARG A 240 -2.77 -18.40 11.61
CA ARG A 240 -2.52 -18.97 12.96
C ARG A 240 -3.71 -18.77 13.91
N HIS A 241 -3.71 -17.69 14.69
CA HIS A 241 -4.77 -17.31 15.62
C HIS A 241 -5.33 -15.90 15.31
N CYS A 242 -5.00 -15.37 14.13
CA CYS A 242 -5.46 -14.11 13.58
C CYS A 242 -6.30 -14.38 12.32
N GLY A 243 -7.53 -13.86 12.30
CA GLY A 243 -8.45 -13.94 11.18
C GLY A 243 -8.26 -12.86 10.12
N TYR A 244 -7.20 -12.04 10.19
CA TYR A 244 -6.97 -10.92 9.27
C TYR A 244 -6.98 -11.37 7.80
N LEU A 245 -6.18 -12.40 7.47
CA LEU A 245 -6.10 -12.93 6.11
C LEU A 245 -7.46 -13.47 5.61
N ALA A 246 -8.18 -14.19 6.46
CA ALA A 246 -9.51 -14.71 6.15
C ALA A 246 -10.54 -13.58 5.92
N LEU A 247 -10.62 -12.60 6.82
CA LEU A 247 -11.58 -11.49 6.74
C LEU A 247 -11.32 -10.59 5.53
N VAL A 248 -10.05 -10.26 5.26
CA VAL A 248 -9.65 -9.37 4.16
C VAL A 248 -9.71 -10.09 2.82
N GLY A 249 -9.36 -11.39 2.78
CA GLY A 249 -9.55 -12.26 1.62
C GLY A 249 -11.03 -12.44 1.28
N ALA A 250 -11.88 -12.70 2.27
CA ALA A 250 -13.33 -12.85 2.09
C ALA A 250 -13.99 -11.57 1.57
N LEU A 251 -13.58 -10.39 2.05
CA LEU A 251 -14.10 -9.11 1.56
C LEU A 251 -13.68 -8.81 0.10
N ALA A 252 -12.45 -9.19 -0.30
CA ALA A 252 -11.95 -9.02 -1.67
C ALA A 252 -12.38 -10.11 -2.67
N SER A 253 -12.97 -11.22 -2.20
CA SER A 253 -13.45 -12.34 -3.04
C SER A 253 -14.98 -12.46 -3.11
N GLU A 254 -15.71 -11.59 -2.42
CA GLU A 254 -17.18 -11.68 -2.26
C GLU A 254 -17.69 -12.94 -1.54
N ALA A 255 -16.86 -13.67 -0.80
CA ALA A 255 -17.24 -14.92 -0.13
C ALA A 255 -18.51 -14.77 0.74
N ASP A 256 -19.40 -15.78 0.76
CA ASP A 256 -20.69 -15.68 1.46
C ASP A 256 -20.56 -15.63 3.00
N PHE A 257 -19.59 -16.35 3.55
CA PHE A 257 -19.32 -16.46 4.98
C PHE A 257 -17.83 -16.66 5.28
N VAL A 258 -17.38 -16.21 6.45
CA VAL A 258 -15.99 -16.31 6.91
C VAL A 258 -15.97 -16.74 8.37
N PHE A 259 -15.09 -17.68 8.71
CA PHE A 259 -14.84 -18.11 10.08
C PHE A 259 -13.52 -17.51 10.54
N ILE A 260 -13.52 -16.83 11.70
CA ILE A 260 -12.33 -16.20 12.27
C ILE A 260 -12.29 -16.44 13.79
N PRO A 261 -11.10 -16.61 14.39
CA PRO A 261 -10.97 -16.86 15.83
C PRO A 261 -11.42 -15.68 16.70
N GLU A 262 -11.36 -14.45 16.20
CA GLU A 262 -11.81 -13.23 16.90
C GLU A 262 -13.34 -13.09 16.95
N TRP A 263 -14.06 -13.85 16.11
CA TRP A 263 -15.51 -13.94 16.13
C TRP A 263 -15.92 -15.42 16.00
N PRO A 264 -15.76 -16.19 17.10
CA PRO A 264 -16.05 -17.62 17.08
C PRO A 264 -17.55 -17.85 16.80
N PRO A 265 -17.89 -18.86 15.99
CA PRO A 265 -19.27 -19.10 15.58
C PRO A 265 -20.16 -19.48 16.76
N GLU A 266 -21.32 -18.83 16.86
CA GLU A 266 -22.38 -19.19 17.81
C GLU A 266 -22.87 -20.64 17.59
N ARG A 267 -23.49 -21.28 18.59
CA ARG A 267 -24.04 -22.65 18.42
C ARG A 267 -25.04 -22.78 17.26
N ALA A 268 -25.77 -21.70 16.98
CA ALA A 268 -26.71 -21.62 15.87
C ALA A 268 -26.04 -21.25 14.53
N TRP A 269 -24.70 -21.26 14.40
CA TRP A 269 -24.03 -20.79 13.19
C TRP A 269 -24.49 -21.44 11.86
N PRO A 270 -24.99 -22.69 11.78
CA PRO A 270 -25.57 -23.20 10.53
C PRO A 270 -26.88 -22.49 10.16
N GLU A 271 -27.68 -22.11 11.16
CA GLU A 271 -28.86 -21.27 10.99
C GLU A 271 -28.47 -19.80 10.76
N THR A 272 -27.37 -19.33 11.34
CA THR A 272 -26.80 -17.98 11.13
C THR A 272 -26.04 -17.86 9.80
N LEU A 273 -25.57 -18.96 9.21
CA LEU A 273 -25.19 -19.04 7.79
C LEU A 273 -26.40 -18.67 6.92
N CYS A 274 -27.59 -19.07 7.37
CA CYS A 274 -28.87 -18.71 6.78
C CYS A 274 -29.46 -17.36 7.30
N LYS A 275 -28.94 -16.73 8.38
CA LYS A 275 -29.61 -15.60 9.11
C LYS A 275 -28.74 -14.41 9.64
N LYS A 276 -27.41 -14.56 9.87
CA LYS A 276 -26.31 -13.55 10.12
C LYS A 276 -26.30 -12.64 11.40
N SER A 277 -25.18 -12.55 12.19
CA SER A 277 -24.70 -11.27 12.84
C SER A 277 -23.34 -11.21 13.61
N PHE A 278 -22.39 -10.29 13.29
CA PHE A 278 -21.60 -9.39 14.20
C PHE A 278 -20.89 -8.20 13.44
N GLU A 279 -20.20 -7.21 14.06
CA GLU A 279 -20.68 -5.82 13.86
C GLU A 279 -19.82 -4.64 13.28
N ARG A 280 -18.67 -4.78 12.54
CA ARG A 280 -18.10 -3.61 11.77
C ARG A 280 -17.55 -3.83 10.35
N ASN A 281 -16.29 -4.22 10.13
CA ASN A 281 -15.88 -4.76 8.80
C ASN A 281 -16.80 -5.93 8.42
N LEU A 282 -17.23 -6.67 9.44
CA LEU A 282 -18.24 -7.70 9.39
C LEU A 282 -19.68 -7.17 9.12
N GLN A 283 -20.04 -5.92 9.44
CA GLN A 283 -21.27 -5.28 8.93
C GLN A 283 -21.19 -5.04 7.42
N THR A 284 -20.12 -4.38 6.94
CA THR A 284 -19.89 -4.15 5.51
C THR A 284 -19.88 -5.48 4.76
N TYR A 285 -19.11 -6.46 5.24
CA TYR A 285 -19.10 -7.82 4.71
C TYR A 285 -20.49 -8.46 4.74
N LYS A 286 -21.19 -8.51 5.89
CA LYS A 286 -22.56 -9.05 6.01
C LYS A 286 -23.52 -8.47 4.98
N MET A 287 -23.44 -7.16 4.78
CA MET A 287 -24.29 -6.39 3.89
C MET A 287 -23.99 -6.79 2.44
N LEU A 288 -22.72 -6.71 2.04
CA LEU A 288 -22.26 -6.98 0.68
C LEU A 288 -22.39 -8.44 0.27
N THR A 289 -22.39 -9.39 1.21
CA THR A 289 -22.47 -10.85 0.99
C THR A 289 -23.88 -11.42 1.10
N ARG A 290 -24.91 -10.56 1.11
CA ARG A 290 -26.29 -11.05 1.00
C ARG A 290 -26.61 -11.33 -0.46
N LEU A 291 -27.24 -12.48 -0.75
CA LEU A 291 -27.77 -12.80 -2.08
C LEU A 291 -29.04 -11.98 -2.41
N ARG A 292 -29.75 -11.49 -1.38
CA ARG A 292 -30.97 -10.67 -1.49
C ARG A 292 -31.02 -9.63 -0.36
N PRO A 293 -31.62 -8.45 -0.54
CA PRO A 293 -31.80 -7.48 0.53
C PRO A 293 -32.58 -8.06 1.73
N PRO A 294 -32.37 -7.55 2.96
CA PRO A 294 -33.08 -8.01 4.16
C PRO A 294 -34.61 -8.02 4.01
N ARG A 295 -35.25 -9.15 4.33
CA ARG A 295 -36.72 -9.26 4.43
C ARG A 295 -37.32 -8.31 5.48
N VAL A 296 -36.61 -8.02 6.57
CA VAL A 296 -37.13 -7.18 7.67
C VAL A 296 -37.43 -5.75 7.21
N ILE A 297 -36.67 -5.21 6.24
CA ILE A 297 -36.92 -3.88 5.66
C ILE A 297 -38.07 -3.92 4.64
N PHE A 298 -38.40 -5.09 4.08
CA PHE A 298 -39.56 -5.27 3.21
C PHE A 298 -40.90 -5.22 3.97
N ASP A 299 -40.94 -5.57 5.25
CA ASP A 299 -42.13 -5.37 6.08
C ASP A 299 -42.26 -3.91 6.57
N GLU A 300 -41.14 -3.21 6.83
CA GLU A 300 -41.17 -1.75 7.07
C GLU A 300 -41.47 -0.92 5.81
N MET A 301 -41.29 -1.46 4.60
CA MET A 301 -41.78 -0.83 3.36
C MET A 301 -43.30 -0.64 3.32
N VAL A 302 -44.06 -1.35 4.17
CA VAL A 302 -45.51 -1.10 4.37
C VAL A 302 -45.76 0.24 5.10
N HIS A 303 -44.74 0.82 5.75
CA HIS A 303 -44.80 2.11 6.47
C HIS A 303 -44.14 3.28 5.71
N GLY A 304 -44.54 3.49 4.46
CA GLY A 304 -44.75 4.83 3.87
C GLY A 304 -43.55 5.76 3.58
N LYS A 305 -42.31 5.45 4.00
CA LYS A 305 -41.12 6.28 3.70
C LYS A 305 -40.45 5.82 2.40
N LYS A 306 -40.59 6.62 1.33
CA LYS A 306 -39.77 6.46 0.12
C LYS A 306 -38.29 6.71 0.44
N GLY A 307 -37.42 5.81 -0.02
CA GLY A 307 -35.97 6.00 0.01
C GLY A 307 -35.52 7.19 -0.86
N ASN A 308 -34.26 7.57 -0.71
CA ASN A 308 -33.65 8.68 -1.44
C ASN A 308 -33.10 8.19 -2.80
N THR A 309 -32.85 9.12 -3.72
CA THR A 309 -32.32 8.82 -5.06
C THR A 309 -30.83 9.13 -5.16
N PHE A 310 -30.02 8.10 -5.35
CA PHE A 310 -28.57 8.23 -5.56
C PHE A 310 -28.21 8.05 -7.04
N ALA A 311 -27.11 8.68 -7.47
CA ALA A 311 -26.46 8.39 -8.74
C ALA A 311 -24.98 8.08 -8.53
N VAL A 312 -24.44 7.18 -9.36
CA VAL A 312 -23.01 6.85 -9.43
C VAL A 312 -22.52 6.87 -10.87
N MET A 313 -21.33 7.42 -11.10
CA MET A 313 -20.71 7.47 -12.43
C MET A 313 -19.17 7.40 -12.37
N HIS A 314 -18.57 7.04 -13.50
CA HIS A 314 -17.12 7.08 -13.68
C HIS A 314 -16.68 8.24 -14.58
N VAL A 315 -15.61 8.94 -14.21
CA VAL A 315 -15.04 10.02 -15.03
C VAL A 315 -13.51 9.97 -15.01
N GLY A 316 -12.88 9.84 -16.17
CA GLY A 316 -11.43 9.76 -16.34
C GLY A 316 -10.99 8.60 -17.22
N ALA A 317 -9.86 7.98 -16.86
CA ALA A 317 -9.39 6.73 -17.44
C ALA A 317 -9.80 5.54 -16.54
N PRO A 318 -10.05 4.35 -17.11
CA PRO A 318 -10.37 3.18 -16.30
C PRO A 318 -9.18 2.75 -15.44
N CYS A 319 -9.46 2.25 -14.24
CA CYS A 319 -8.47 1.60 -13.40
C CYS A 319 -9.09 0.52 -12.51
N CYS A 320 -8.25 -0.38 -12.03
CA CYS A 320 -8.63 -1.42 -11.09
C CYS A 320 -9.22 -0.85 -9.78
N GLY A 321 -10.24 -1.52 -9.23
CA GLY A 321 -10.95 -1.10 -8.00
C GLY A 321 -12.19 -0.22 -8.24
N MET A 322 -12.38 0.35 -9.43
CA MET A 322 -13.58 1.13 -9.80
C MET A 322 -14.88 0.31 -9.63
N ASN A 323 -14.91 -0.90 -10.18
CA ASN A 323 -16.08 -1.80 -10.11
C ASN A 323 -16.40 -2.22 -8.65
N ALA A 324 -15.37 -2.48 -7.84
CA ALA A 324 -15.53 -2.81 -6.42
C ALA A 324 -16.16 -1.65 -5.62
N ALA A 325 -15.78 -0.41 -5.94
CA ALA A 325 -16.39 0.79 -5.36
C ALA A 325 -17.86 0.95 -5.78
N VAL A 326 -18.19 0.81 -7.08
CA VAL A 326 -19.61 0.87 -7.55
C VAL A 326 -20.47 -0.17 -6.87
N ARG A 327 -20.03 -1.45 -6.85
CA ARG A 327 -20.76 -2.53 -6.18
C ARG A 327 -21.01 -2.23 -4.71
N SER A 328 -19.98 -1.75 -4.00
CA SER A 328 -20.11 -1.43 -2.59
C SER A 328 -21.12 -0.30 -2.37
N PHE A 329 -21.07 0.78 -3.16
CA PHE A 329 -22.05 1.86 -3.12
C PHE A 329 -23.48 1.37 -3.40
N VAL A 330 -23.70 0.68 -4.52
CA VAL A 330 -25.01 0.15 -4.94
C VAL A 330 -25.61 -0.75 -3.85
N ARG A 331 -24.85 -1.72 -3.33
CA ARG A 331 -25.34 -2.61 -2.26
C ARG A 331 -25.58 -1.86 -0.93
N ASN A 332 -24.79 -0.83 -0.60
CA ASN A 332 -24.98 -0.01 0.61
C ASN A 332 -26.27 0.84 0.56
N CYS A 333 -26.64 1.37 -0.61
CA CYS A 333 -27.88 2.13 -0.79
C CYS A 333 -29.10 1.21 -0.90
N LEU A 334 -29.06 0.18 -1.76
CA LEU A 334 -30.16 -0.76 -1.93
C LEU A 334 -30.51 -1.51 -0.63
N PHE A 335 -29.53 -1.78 0.24
CA PHE A 335 -29.77 -2.38 1.55
C PHE A 335 -30.67 -1.52 2.45
N ARG A 336 -30.64 -0.19 2.28
CA ARG A 336 -31.42 0.79 3.05
C ARG A 336 -32.78 1.13 2.41
N GLY A 337 -33.09 0.57 1.24
CA GLY A 337 -34.30 0.89 0.47
C GLY A 337 -34.18 2.16 -0.39
N ASP A 338 -32.98 2.72 -0.54
CA ASP A 338 -32.71 3.83 -1.45
C ASP A 338 -32.63 3.33 -2.92
N THR A 339 -32.94 4.19 -3.88
CA THR A 339 -32.83 3.90 -5.33
C THR A 339 -31.47 4.37 -5.85
N VAL A 340 -30.83 3.62 -6.74
CA VAL A 340 -29.51 3.95 -7.28
C VAL A 340 -29.50 3.91 -8.80
N TYR A 341 -29.10 5.01 -9.42
CA TYR A 341 -28.85 5.10 -10.86
C TYR A 341 -27.36 4.97 -11.17
N GLY A 342 -27.02 4.05 -12.06
CA GLY A 342 -25.71 3.94 -12.69
C GLY A 342 -25.73 4.73 -13.99
N ILE A 343 -24.96 5.80 -14.05
CA ILE A 343 -24.81 6.61 -15.25
C ILE A 343 -23.67 5.99 -16.06
N HIS A 344 -23.97 5.53 -17.28
CA HIS A 344 -22.97 4.97 -18.16
C HIS A 344 -22.15 6.07 -18.86
N ASP A 345 -20.91 5.77 -19.22
CA ASP A 345 -19.97 6.66 -19.95
C ASP A 345 -19.74 8.07 -19.36
N GLY A 346 -20.06 8.25 -18.07
CA GLY A 346 -19.84 9.49 -17.34
C GLY A 346 -20.74 10.64 -17.82
N ILE A 347 -20.13 11.79 -18.14
CA ILE A 347 -20.89 12.99 -18.53
C ILE A 347 -21.56 12.83 -19.90
N ASP A 348 -20.95 12.14 -20.86
CA ASP A 348 -21.55 11.92 -22.17
C ASP A 348 -22.82 11.09 -22.07
N GLY A 349 -22.75 9.92 -21.42
CA GLY A 349 -23.91 9.04 -21.29
C GLY A 349 -24.99 9.64 -20.39
N LEU A 350 -24.65 10.53 -19.45
CA LEU A 350 -25.65 11.35 -18.75
C LEU A 350 -26.44 12.23 -19.73
N ILE A 351 -25.75 12.94 -20.64
CA ILE A 351 -26.39 13.80 -21.65
C ILE A 351 -27.25 12.96 -22.60
N GLU A 352 -26.72 11.81 -23.05
CA GLU A 352 -27.35 10.85 -23.96
C GLU A 352 -28.48 10.01 -23.32
N ASP A 353 -28.85 10.26 -22.06
CA ASP A 353 -29.89 9.53 -21.31
C ASP A 353 -29.57 8.04 -21.03
N ASN A 354 -28.30 7.66 -21.11
CA ASN A 354 -27.79 6.32 -20.86
C ASN A 354 -27.64 6.04 -19.35
N ILE A 355 -28.77 5.96 -18.66
CA ILE A 355 -28.85 5.76 -17.20
C ILE A 355 -29.60 4.46 -16.87
N GLN A 356 -28.95 3.60 -16.08
CA GLN A 356 -29.49 2.33 -15.61
C GLN A 356 -29.98 2.43 -14.15
N ASP A 357 -31.17 1.91 -13.87
CA ASP A 357 -31.66 1.65 -12.51
C ASP A 357 -31.00 0.38 -11.95
N MET A 358 -30.02 0.54 -11.06
CA MET A 358 -29.12 -0.53 -10.62
C MET A 358 -29.78 -1.49 -9.64
N LYS A 359 -29.80 -2.78 -9.97
CA LYS A 359 -30.31 -3.83 -9.09
C LYS A 359 -29.18 -4.57 -8.35
N TRP A 360 -29.57 -5.30 -7.31
CA TRP A 360 -28.65 -6.05 -6.44
C TRP A 360 -27.84 -7.12 -7.21
N SER A 361 -28.50 -7.72 -8.21
CA SER A 361 -27.94 -8.68 -9.17
C SER A 361 -26.83 -8.08 -10.02
N ASP A 362 -27.03 -6.85 -10.49
CA ASP A 362 -26.28 -6.28 -11.61
C ASP A 362 -24.80 -6.10 -11.27
N VAL A 363 -24.51 -5.82 -9.99
CA VAL A 363 -23.17 -5.62 -9.43
C VAL A 363 -22.53 -6.89 -8.83
N THR A 364 -23.04 -8.08 -9.14
CA THR A 364 -22.51 -9.35 -8.61
C THR A 364 -21.23 -9.77 -9.33
N GLY A 365 -20.18 -10.14 -8.59
CA GLY A 365 -18.90 -10.55 -9.17
C GLY A 365 -18.01 -9.38 -9.63
N TRP A 366 -18.45 -8.13 -9.43
CA TRP A 366 -17.74 -6.93 -9.85
C TRP A 366 -16.46 -6.66 -9.03
N VAL A 367 -16.29 -7.21 -7.82
CA VAL A 367 -15.08 -6.92 -7.02
C VAL A 367 -13.81 -7.44 -7.70
N GLY A 368 -13.86 -8.62 -8.30
CA GLY A 368 -12.69 -9.26 -8.93
C GLY A 368 -12.37 -8.79 -10.34
N GLN A 369 -13.12 -7.84 -10.91
CA GLN A 369 -13.01 -7.44 -12.31
C GLN A 369 -12.33 -6.07 -12.46
N GLY A 370 -11.36 -5.99 -13.37
CA GLY A 370 -10.72 -4.74 -13.78
C GLY A 370 -11.59 -3.88 -14.70
N GLY A 371 -11.05 -2.75 -15.15
CA GLY A 371 -11.76 -1.80 -16.01
C GLY A 371 -12.88 -1.04 -15.28
N ALA A 372 -13.87 -0.57 -16.05
CA ALA A 372 -14.99 0.25 -15.59
C ALA A 372 -16.29 -0.20 -16.27
N PHE A 373 -17.14 -0.95 -15.56
CA PHE A 373 -18.34 -1.58 -16.14
C PHE A 373 -19.49 -0.61 -16.43
N LEU A 374 -19.50 0.58 -15.81
CA LEU A 374 -20.36 1.69 -16.24
C LEU A 374 -19.77 2.46 -17.43
N GLY A 375 -18.71 1.98 -18.09
CA GLY A 375 -17.93 2.80 -19.02
C GLY A 375 -17.22 3.95 -18.32
N THR A 376 -16.36 4.69 -19.02
CA THR A 376 -15.76 5.92 -18.49
C THR A 376 -15.14 6.77 -19.60
N LYS A 377 -15.34 8.09 -19.52
CA LYS A 377 -14.80 9.07 -20.46
C LYS A 377 -14.20 10.25 -19.69
N ARG A 378 -13.42 11.08 -20.41
CA ARG A 378 -12.71 12.26 -19.85
C ARG A 378 -13.47 13.58 -20.02
N THR A 379 -14.71 13.55 -20.52
CA THR A 379 -15.52 14.74 -20.76
C THR A 379 -15.88 15.43 -19.45
N LEU A 380 -15.89 16.76 -19.45
CA LEU A 380 -16.22 17.61 -18.31
C LEU A 380 -17.59 18.29 -18.51
N PRO A 381 -18.35 18.58 -17.43
CA PRO A 381 -19.66 19.21 -17.52
C PRO A 381 -19.71 20.58 -18.23
N GLY A 382 -18.60 21.34 -18.21
CA GLY A 382 -18.48 22.75 -18.62
C GLY A 382 -19.53 23.29 -19.61
N GLN A 383 -19.45 22.90 -20.89
CA GLN A 383 -20.33 23.41 -21.95
C GLN A 383 -21.71 22.74 -22.01
N TYR A 384 -21.89 21.59 -21.33
CA TYR A 384 -23.11 20.79 -21.33
C TYR A 384 -23.92 20.92 -20.03
N MET A 385 -23.57 21.88 -19.17
CA MET A 385 -24.11 22.04 -17.82
C MET A 385 -25.65 22.09 -17.78
N GLU A 386 -26.30 22.67 -18.79
CA GLU A 386 -27.77 22.77 -18.85
C GLU A 386 -28.43 21.41 -19.10
N GLN A 387 -27.86 20.59 -19.99
CA GLN A 387 -28.31 19.22 -20.25
C GLN A 387 -28.08 18.32 -19.03
N VAL A 388 -26.92 18.45 -18.38
CA VAL A 388 -26.61 17.75 -17.12
C VAL A 388 -27.64 18.07 -16.03
N VAL A 389 -27.99 19.35 -15.87
CA VAL A 389 -29.00 19.81 -14.90
C VAL A 389 -30.41 19.32 -15.24
N GLU A 390 -30.78 19.28 -16.52
CA GLU A 390 -32.05 18.72 -16.97
C GLU A 390 -32.19 17.23 -16.58
N GLN A 391 -31.13 16.45 -16.75
CA GLN A 391 -31.11 15.04 -16.39
C GLN A 391 -31.18 14.83 -14.86
N PHE A 392 -30.47 15.66 -14.08
CA PHE A 392 -30.60 15.66 -12.61
C PHE A 392 -32.05 15.95 -12.17
N ARG A 393 -32.74 16.85 -12.85
CA ARG A 393 -34.16 17.17 -12.61
C ARG A 393 -35.08 16.01 -13.01
N LYS A 394 -34.86 15.40 -14.17
CA LYS A 394 -35.66 14.27 -14.71
C LYS A 394 -35.64 13.05 -13.79
N TYR A 395 -34.43 12.60 -13.42
CA TYR A 395 -34.25 11.44 -12.54
C TYR A 395 -34.38 11.77 -11.05
N LYS A 396 -34.51 13.05 -10.69
CA LYS A 396 -34.61 13.56 -9.32
C LYS A 396 -33.45 13.08 -8.45
N ILE A 397 -32.23 13.22 -8.97
CA ILE A 397 -31.00 12.80 -8.28
C ILE A 397 -30.83 13.65 -7.02
N GLN A 398 -30.67 13.00 -5.87
CA GLN A 398 -30.57 13.63 -4.55
C GLN A 398 -29.16 13.56 -3.97
N ALA A 399 -28.30 12.67 -4.44
CA ALA A 399 -26.90 12.56 -4.05
C ALA A 399 -26.07 11.92 -5.17
N LEU A 400 -24.82 12.35 -5.32
CA LEU A 400 -23.93 11.90 -6.40
C LEU A 400 -22.61 11.34 -5.86
N LEU A 401 -22.24 10.14 -6.31
CA LEU A 401 -20.90 9.58 -6.16
C LEU A 401 -20.18 9.60 -7.52
N VAL A 402 -19.01 10.21 -7.58
CA VAL A 402 -18.16 10.19 -8.78
C VAL A 402 -16.87 9.43 -8.47
N ILE A 403 -16.62 8.33 -9.17
CA ILE A 403 -15.44 7.50 -8.97
C ILE A 403 -14.51 7.73 -10.16
N GLY A 404 -13.32 8.32 -9.94
CA GLY A 404 -12.44 8.64 -11.06
C GLY A 404 -11.24 9.51 -10.72
N GLY A 405 -10.53 9.90 -11.78
CA GLY A 405 -9.24 10.57 -11.68
C GLY A 405 -9.37 12.09 -11.51
N PHE A 406 -8.39 12.81 -12.07
CA PHE A 406 -8.38 14.28 -12.05
C PHE A 406 -9.62 14.89 -12.73
N GLU A 407 -10.15 14.26 -13.79
CA GLU A 407 -11.39 14.69 -14.44
C GLU A 407 -12.63 14.53 -13.53
N ALA A 408 -12.68 13.53 -12.64
CA ALA A 408 -13.76 13.39 -11.67
C ALA A 408 -13.73 14.52 -10.63
N PHE A 409 -12.55 14.81 -10.09
CA PHE A 409 -12.32 15.96 -9.21
C PHE A 409 -12.74 17.27 -9.89
N HIS A 410 -12.27 17.52 -11.11
CA HIS A 410 -12.58 18.74 -11.85
C HIS A 410 -14.08 18.82 -12.23
N SER A 411 -14.73 17.70 -12.54
CA SER A 411 -16.17 17.65 -12.84
C SER A 411 -17.00 18.04 -11.62
N VAL A 412 -16.72 17.47 -10.44
CA VAL A 412 -17.44 17.85 -9.21
C VAL A 412 -17.13 19.29 -8.80
N LEU A 413 -15.92 19.80 -9.03
CA LEU A 413 -15.61 21.22 -8.85
C LEU A 413 -16.49 22.12 -9.75
N GLN A 414 -16.64 21.80 -11.03
CA GLN A 414 -17.50 22.55 -11.96
C GLN A 414 -18.98 22.48 -11.54
N LEU A 415 -19.50 21.30 -11.16
CA LEU A 415 -20.87 21.14 -10.65
C LEU A 415 -21.09 21.94 -9.37
N ALA A 416 -20.11 21.94 -8.45
CA ALA A 416 -20.21 22.64 -7.18
C ALA A 416 -20.12 24.17 -7.32
N GLU A 417 -19.35 24.68 -8.28
CA GLU A 417 -19.34 26.11 -8.64
C GLU A 417 -20.65 26.53 -9.33
N ALA A 418 -21.25 25.64 -10.13
CA ALA A 418 -22.51 25.88 -10.83
C ALA A 418 -23.77 25.90 -9.93
N ARG A 419 -23.67 25.47 -8.66
CA ARG A 419 -24.74 25.54 -7.63
C ARG A 419 -25.36 26.93 -7.42
N LYS A 420 -24.65 28.00 -7.82
CA LYS A 420 -25.15 29.39 -7.79
C LYS A 420 -26.17 29.67 -8.89
N LYS A 421 -26.08 28.98 -10.05
CA LYS A 421 -26.99 29.14 -11.20
C LYS A 421 -28.12 28.10 -11.20
N TYR A 422 -27.85 26.89 -10.72
CA TYR A 422 -28.80 25.77 -10.77
C TYR A 422 -29.09 25.19 -9.38
N SER A 423 -30.36 25.18 -8.98
CA SER A 423 -30.78 24.69 -7.65
C SER A 423 -30.72 23.17 -7.54
N GLU A 424 -30.78 22.47 -8.67
CA GLU A 424 -30.73 21.03 -8.83
C GLU A 424 -29.36 20.44 -8.46
N LEU A 425 -28.30 21.24 -8.51
CA LEU A 425 -26.95 20.85 -8.12
C LEU A 425 -26.68 21.05 -6.61
N GLN A 426 -27.66 21.56 -5.85
CA GLN A 426 -27.58 21.76 -4.40
C GLN A 426 -27.80 20.45 -3.63
N ILE A 427 -27.16 19.38 -4.11
CA ILE A 427 -27.14 18.03 -3.53
C ILE A 427 -25.73 17.70 -3.01
N PRO A 428 -25.58 16.79 -2.02
CA PRO A 428 -24.26 16.34 -1.60
C PRO A 428 -23.58 15.53 -2.71
N MET A 429 -22.29 15.83 -2.94
CA MET A 429 -21.45 15.22 -3.97
C MET A 429 -20.16 14.72 -3.35
N CYS A 430 -19.77 13.48 -3.65
CA CYS A 430 -18.53 12.87 -3.17
C CYS A 430 -17.69 12.34 -4.33
N VAL A 431 -16.39 12.68 -4.36
CA VAL A 431 -15.40 12.11 -5.28
C VAL A 431 -14.61 11.01 -4.58
N VAL A 432 -14.56 9.83 -5.18
CA VAL A 432 -13.64 8.74 -4.83
C VAL A 432 -12.47 8.77 -5.83
N PRO A 433 -11.25 9.11 -5.40
CA PRO A 433 -10.10 9.20 -6.29
C PRO A 433 -9.69 7.82 -6.82
N ALA A 434 -9.74 7.65 -8.15
CA ALA A 434 -9.45 6.42 -8.86
C ALA A 434 -8.66 6.71 -10.14
N THR A 435 -7.37 6.38 -10.13
CA THR A 435 -6.42 6.56 -11.23
C THR A 435 -5.14 5.79 -10.93
N ILE A 436 -4.50 5.21 -11.95
CA ILE A 436 -3.18 4.58 -11.77
C ILE A 436 -2.09 5.60 -11.42
N SER A 437 -2.21 6.84 -11.88
CA SER A 437 -1.16 7.85 -11.78
C SER A 437 -0.96 8.43 -10.38
N ASN A 438 -1.91 8.22 -9.47
CA ASN A 438 -1.95 8.85 -8.14
C ASN A 438 -1.77 10.38 -8.14
N ASN A 439 -2.40 11.05 -9.11
CA ASN A 439 -2.25 12.48 -9.39
C ASN A 439 -3.44 13.35 -8.95
N VAL A 440 -4.31 12.82 -8.07
CA VAL A 440 -5.50 13.54 -7.59
C VAL A 440 -5.18 14.25 -6.27
N PRO A 441 -5.50 15.54 -6.12
CA PRO A 441 -5.26 16.29 -4.88
C PRO A 441 -6.09 15.76 -3.70
N GLY A 442 -5.61 15.99 -2.48
CA GLY A 442 -6.33 15.66 -1.25
C GLY A 442 -6.27 14.19 -0.81
N THR A 443 -5.46 13.34 -1.45
CA THR A 443 -5.26 11.93 -1.07
C THR A 443 -3.81 11.50 -1.21
N ASP A 444 -3.32 10.64 -0.31
CA ASP A 444 -2.02 9.98 -0.44
C ASP A 444 -2.09 8.79 -1.43
N PHE A 445 -3.27 8.18 -1.58
CA PHE A 445 -3.52 6.99 -2.42
C PHE A 445 -4.85 7.11 -3.18
N SER A 446 -4.89 6.59 -4.40
CA SER A 446 -6.07 6.50 -5.26
C SER A 446 -6.24 5.07 -5.76
N LEU A 447 -7.48 4.69 -6.08
CA LEU A 447 -7.79 3.33 -6.55
C LEU A 447 -7.09 3.03 -7.87
N GLY A 448 -6.53 1.82 -7.97
CA GLY A 448 -5.81 1.30 -9.13
C GLY A 448 -4.31 1.59 -9.10
N ALA A 449 -3.85 2.47 -8.22
CA ALA A 449 -2.43 2.83 -8.12
C ALA A 449 -1.58 1.68 -7.56
N ASP A 450 -2.12 0.89 -6.62
CA ASP A 450 -1.44 -0.29 -6.09
C ASP A 450 -1.38 -1.42 -7.14
N THR A 451 -2.50 -1.70 -7.82
CA THR A 451 -2.51 -2.66 -8.93
C THR A 451 -1.49 -2.28 -10.00
N ALA A 452 -1.42 -0.99 -10.38
CA ALA A 452 -0.44 -0.50 -11.35
C ALA A 452 1.02 -0.67 -10.90
N ILE A 453 1.34 -0.40 -9.62
CA ILE A 453 2.69 -0.63 -9.08
C ILE A 453 3.05 -2.12 -9.13
N ASN A 454 2.12 -3.01 -8.79
CA ASN A 454 2.35 -4.46 -8.85
C ASN A 454 2.64 -4.92 -10.29
N GLU A 455 1.83 -4.51 -11.28
CA GLU A 455 2.04 -4.83 -12.70
C GLU A 455 3.39 -4.31 -13.22
N ILE A 456 3.75 -3.05 -12.93
CA ILE A 456 5.05 -2.49 -13.32
C ILE A 456 6.20 -3.28 -12.66
N THR A 457 6.07 -3.61 -11.37
CA THR A 457 7.09 -4.35 -10.62
C THR A 457 7.26 -5.76 -11.15
N GLU A 458 6.18 -6.49 -11.41
CA GLU A 458 6.24 -7.83 -11.99
C GLU A 458 6.85 -7.81 -13.41
N ILE A 459 6.49 -6.84 -14.24
CA ILE A 459 7.10 -6.70 -15.57
C ILE A 459 8.60 -6.37 -15.43
N CYS A 460 9.00 -5.51 -14.48
CA CYS A 460 10.41 -5.23 -14.18
C CYS A 460 11.16 -6.49 -13.70
N ASP A 461 10.51 -7.37 -12.97
CA ASP A 461 11.06 -8.64 -12.48
C ASP A 461 11.25 -9.65 -13.63
N ARG A 462 10.25 -9.78 -14.52
CA ARG A 462 10.33 -10.61 -15.75
C ARG A 462 11.41 -10.09 -16.71
N ILE A 463 11.49 -8.78 -16.92
CA ILE A 463 12.55 -8.11 -17.70
C ILE A 463 13.94 -8.38 -17.08
N ARG A 464 14.05 -8.31 -15.75
CA ARG A 464 15.28 -8.58 -15.01
C ARG A 464 15.74 -10.02 -15.15
N GLN A 465 14.82 -10.99 -15.16
CA GLN A 465 15.13 -12.40 -15.43
C GLN A 465 15.65 -12.58 -16.87
N SER A 466 15.05 -11.90 -17.85
CA SER A 466 15.57 -11.84 -19.23
C SER A 466 16.98 -11.23 -19.30
N ALA A 467 17.25 -10.18 -18.52
CA ALA A 467 18.58 -9.58 -18.43
C ALA A 467 19.63 -10.58 -17.92
N GLN A 468 19.31 -11.38 -16.88
CA GLN A 468 20.21 -12.39 -16.30
C GLN A 468 20.59 -13.50 -17.28
N GLY A 469 19.73 -13.83 -18.25
CA GLY A 469 20.02 -14.82 -19.30
C GLY A 469 21.07 -14.38 -20.32
N THR A 470 21.54 -13.12 -20.26
CA THR A 470 22.50 -12.55 -21.22
C THR A 470 23.62 -11.78 -20.51
N LYS A 471 24.82 -11.75 -21.08
CA LYS A 471 25.93 -10.97 -20.50
C LYS A 471 25.64 -9.46 -20.62
N ARG A 472 25.53 -8.78 -19.47
CA ARG A 472 25.50 -7.32 -19.28
C ARG A 472 24.43 -6.57 -20.10
N ARG A 473 23.27 -6.32 -19.47
CA ARG A 473 22.15 -5.61 -20.11
C ARG A 473 21.49 -4.55 -19.22
N VAL A 474 21.19 -3.39 -19.80
CA VAL A 474 20.38 -2.31 -19.21
C VAL A 474 19.01 -2.28 -19.89
N PHE A 475 17.95 -2.10 -19.10
CA PHE A 475 16.61 -1.82 -19.60
C PHE A 475 16.14 -0.43 -19.19
N VAL A 476 15.68 0.36 -20.16
CA VAL A 476 14.98 1.63 -19.98
C VAL A 476 13.49 1.37 -20.11
N VAL A 477 12.73 1.49 -19.01
CA VAL A 477 11.32 1.13 -18.93
C VAL A 477 10.47 2.39 -18.79
N GLU A 478 9.57 2.63 -19.75
CA GLU A 478 8.64 3.76 -19.68
C GLU A 478 7.38 3.39 -18.90
N THR A 479 7.09 4.16 -17.85
CA THR A 479 5.84 4.07 -17.08
C THR A 479 4.89 5.21 -17.44
N MET A 480 3.59 4.95 -17.28
CA MET A 480 2.58 6.00 -17.31
C MET A 480 2.66 6.88 -16.06
N GLY A 481 1.81 7.90 -15.99
CA GLY A 481 1.59 8.75 -14.82
C GLY A 481 1.12 10.16 -15.14
N GLY A 482 1.01 10.54 -16.41
CA GLY A 482 1.03 11.93 -16.83
C GLY A 482 2.29 12.61 -16.26
N TYR A 483 2.14 13.85 -15.80
CA TYR A 483 3.21 14.58 -15.11
C TYR A 483 3.47 14.12 -13.66
N CYS A 484 2.89 12.99 -13.21
CA CYS A 484 3.13 12.44 -11.88
C CYS A 484 4.11 11.26 -11.91
N GLY A 485 5.28 11.43 -11.30
CA GLY A 485 6.36 10.44 -11.19
C GLY A 485 6.15 9.33 -10.15
N TYR A 486 4.95 9.22 -9.57
CA TYR A 486 4.63 8.27 -8.49
C TYR A 486 4.94 6.82 -8.88
N LEU A 487 4.40 6.38 -10.03
CA LEU A 487 4.59 5.02 -10.55
C LEU A 487 6.07 4.71 -10.81
N ALA A 488 6.77 5.60 -11.53
CA ALA A 488 8.20 5.45 -11.82
C ALA A 488 9.05 5.37 -10.54
N THR A 489 8.72 6.16 -9.51
CA THR A 489 9.49 6.20 -8.26
C THR A 489 9.20 4.99 -7.36
N LEU A 490 7.94 4.63 -7.13
CA LEU A 490 7.61 3.51 -6.24
C LEU A 490 7.89 2.15 -6.88
N ALA A 491 7.54 1.94 -8.15
CA ALA A 491 7.91 0.72 -8.84
C ALA A 491 9.43 0.62 -9.08
N GLY A 492 10.12 1.77 -9.20
CA GLY A 492 11.59 1.82 -9.20
C GLY A 492 12.18 1.37 -7.86
N LEU A 493 11.59 1.79 -6.75
CA LEU A 493 12.01 1.37 -5.40
C LEU A 493 11.75 -0.13 -5.15
N ALA A 494 10.56 -0.61 -5.51
CA ALA A 494 10.16 -2.02 -5.38
C ALA A 494 10.95 -2.96 -6.31
N GLY A 495 11.13 -2.57 -7.58
CA GLY A 495 11.96 -3.30 -8.55
C GLY A 495 13.47 -3.15 -8.32
N GLY A 496 13.90 -2.33 -7.35
CA GLY A 496 15.31 -2.05 -7.08
C GLY A 496 16.05 -1.54 -8.32
N ALA A 497 15.42 -0.59 -9.01
CA ALA A 497 15.98 0.16 -10.12
C ALA A 497 17.19 1.00 -9.69
N ASP A 498 18.00 1.37 -10.67
CA ASP A 498 19.21 2.15 -10.49
C ASP A 498 18.91 3.65 -10.63
N ALA A 499 18.13 4.04 -11.65
CA ALA A 499 17.63 5.40 -11.84
C ALA A 499 16.12 5.41 -12.13
N ALA A 500 15.45 6.52 -11.78
CA ALA A 500 14.05 6.76 -12.15
C ALA A 500 13.86 8.24 -12.50
N TYR A 501 13.58 8.54 -13.77
CA TYR A 501 13.37 9.90 -14.29
C TYR A 501 11.90 10.30 -14.19
N ILE A 502 11.64 11.48 -13.61
CA ILE A 502 10.29 12.00 -13.31
C ILE A 502 10.20 13.49 -13.67
N PHE A 503 8.98 14.03 -13.70
CA PHE A 503 8.76 15.44 -14.04
C PHE A 503 9.07 16.37 -12.86
N GLU A 504 8.78 15.92 -11.65
CA GLU A 504 8.95 16.67 -10.40
C GLU A 504 10.42 16.92 -10.03
N GLU A 505 11.36 16.21 -10.67
CA GLU A 505 12.79 16.36 -10.47
C GLU A 505 13.47 16.62 -11.82
N PRO A 506 13.67 17.90 -12.20
CA PRO A 506 14.31 18.27 -13.45
C PRO A 506 15.72 17.69 -13.58
N PHE A 507 16.04 17.14 -14.74
CA PHE A 507 17.34 16.55 -15.06
C PHE A 507 17.83 17.06 -16.41
N SER A 508 19.15 17.12 -16.55
CA SER A 508 19.89 17.59 -17.72
C SER A 508 20.65 16.44 -18.39
N SER A 509 21.23 16.70 -19.57
CA SER A 509 22.12 15.75 -20.25
C SER A 509 23.35 15.38 -19.41
N LYS A 510 23.84 16.27 -18.55
CA LYS A 510 24.96 15.97 -17.64
C LYS A 510 24.59 14.90 -16.61
N ASP A 511 23.36 14.97 -16.10
CA ASP A 511 22.87 14.07 -15.07
C ASP A 511 22.63 12.66 -15.68
N LEU A 512 22.05 12.61 -16.88
CA LEU A 512 21.94 11.38 -17.67
C LEU A 512 23.31 10.73 -17.94
N MET A 513 24.32 11.52 -18.32
CA MET A 513 25.68 11.03 -18.51
C MET A 513 26.29 10.48 -17.21
N GLY A 514 26.07 11.17 -16.08
CA GLY A 514 26.48 10.70 -14.75
C GLY A 514 25.89 9.33 -14.41
N ASP A 515 24.60 9.12 -14.69
CA ASP A 515 23.93 7.84 -14.47
C ASP A 515 24.49 6.72 -15.39
N VAL A 516 24.88 7.05 -16.63
CA VAL A 516 25.55 6.09 -17.53
C VAL A 516 26.93 5.69 -16.99
N PHE A 517 27.77 6.65 -16.58
CA PHE A 517 29.09 6.35 -16.00
C PHE A 517 28.98 5.54 -14.70
N HIS A 518 27.95 5.82 -13.89
CA HIS A 518 27.61 5.01 -12.72
C HIS A 518 27.25 3.57 -13.11
N MET A 519 26.40 3.40 -14.14
CA MET A 519 26.01 2.09 -14.65
C MET A 519 27.21 1.29 -15.19
N GLN A 520 28.11 1.93 -15.95
CA GLN A 520 29.35 1.32 -16.43
C GLN A 520 30.22 0.82 -15.26
N SER A 521 30.47 1.69 -14.27
CA SER A 521 31.26 1.38 -13.08
C SER A 521 30.68 0.19 -12.29
N LYS A 522 29.36 0.20 -12.08
CA LYS A 522 28.59 -0.87 -11.45
C LYS A 522 28.69 -2.20 -12.22
N MET A 523 28.78 -2.17 -13.56
CA MET A 523 28.98 -3.37 -14.40
C MET A 523 30.42 -3.89 -14.39
N ALA A 524 31.41 -3.01 -14.22
CA ALA A 524 32.81 -3.38 -13.99
C ALA A 524 32.98 -4.08 -12.62
N GLU A 525 32.28 -3.62 -11.57
CA GLU A 525 32.21 -4.25 -10.24
C GLU A 525 31.48 -5.62 -10.22
N GLY A 526 31.05 -6.14 -11.38
CA GLY A 526 30.48 -7.48 -11.52
C GLY A 526 28.95 -7.55 -11.50
N VAL A 527 28.23 -6.42 -11.44
CA VAL A 527 26.76 -6.43 -11.57
C VAL A 527 26.37 -6.57 -13.05
N GLN A 528 25.69 -7.66 -13.40
CA GLN A 528 25.41 -8.00 -14.81
C GLN A 528 24.16 -7.32 -15.39
N ARG A 529 23.54 -6.38 -14.68
CA ARG A 529 22.24 -5.80 -15.06
C ARG A 529 22.04 -4.35 -14.59
N GLY A 530 21.33 -3.58 -15.41
CA GLY A 530 20.80 -2.26 -15.09
C GLY A 530 19.29 -2.18 -15.30
N LEU A 531 18.58 -1.43 -14.47
CA LEU A 531 17.16 -1.11 -14.64
C LEU A 531 16.94 0.38 -14.40
N VAL A 532 16.39 1.05 -15.40
CA VAL A 532 16.10 2.49 -15.40
C VAL A 532 14.62 2.66 -15.69
N LEU A 533 13.91 3.43 -14.86
CA LEU A 533 12.51 3.81 -15.14
C LEU A 533 12.45 5.26 -15.65
N ARG A 534 11.49 5.56 -16.53
CA ARG A 534 11.18 6.91 -17.00
C ARG A 534 9.68 7.08 -17.00
N ASN A 535 9.16 8.11 -16.33
CA ASN A 535 7.77 8.52 -16.49
C ASN A 535 7.55 9.13 -17.91
N GLU A 536 6.41 8.83 -18.52
CA GLU A 536 6.05 9.24 -19.89
C GLU A 536 6.19 10.75 -20.18
N LYS A 537 6.00 11.60 -19.16
CA LYS A 537 6.10 13.07 -19.23
C LYS A 537 7.20 13.66 -18.35
N ALA A 538 8.22 12.87 -18.01
CA ALA A 538 9.38 13.34 -17.25
C ALA A 538 10.11 14.51 -17.95
N ASN A 539 10.25 14.44 -19.28
CA ASN A 539 10.75 15.52 -20.13
C ASN A 539 10.29 15.27 -21.58
N ASP A 540 9.88 16.31 -22.31
CA ASP A 540 9.42 16.18 -23.70
C ASP A 540 10.56 15.95 -24.71
N ASN A 541 11.79 16.41 -24.42
CA ASN A 541 12.97 16.22 -25.27
C ASN A 541 13.74 14.94 -24.92
N TYR A 542 13.92 14.65 -23.63
CA TYR A 542 14.56 13.42 -23.16
C TYR A 542 13.56 12.26 -23.14
N THR A 543 13.20 11.81 -24.35
CA THR A 543 12.30 10.68 -24.60
C THR A 543 12.97 9.34 -24.25
N THR A 544 12.16 8.27 -24.13
CA THR A 544 12.68 6.91 -23.93
C THR A 544 13.63 6.47 -25.05
N ASP A 545 13.36 6.84 -26.31
CA ASP A 545 14.25 6.58 -27.43
C ASP A 545 15.57 7.37 -27.33
N PHE A 546 15.53 8.64 -26.91
CA PHE A 546 16.76 9.42 -26.67
C PHE A 546 17.63 8.78 -25.56
N ILE A 547 17.03 8.46 -24.42
CA ILE A 547 17.74 7.83 -23.29
C ILE A 547 18.29 6.45 -23.71
N TYR A 548 17.50 5.67 -24.46
CA TYR A 548 17.93 4.39 -25.03
C TYR A 548 19.15 4.55 -25.94
N ARG A 549 19.16 5.53 -26.86
CA ARG A 549 20.28 5.78 -27.77
C ARG A 549 21.52 6.24 -27.01
N LEU A 550 21.37 7.17 -26.06
CA LEU A 550 22.45 7.64 -25.19
C LEU A 550 23.12 6.47 -24.44
N TYR A 551 22.33 5.68 -23.72
CA TYR A 551 22.83 4.48 -23.03
C TYR A 551 23.37 3.42 -23.98
N SER A 552 22.92 3.36 -25.25
CA SER A 552 23.45 2.41 -26.24
C SER A 552 24.78 2.84 -26.85
N GLU A 553 24.99 4.14 -27.00
CA GLU A 553 26.20 4.74 -27.59
C GLU A 553 27.32 4.81 -26.56
N GLU A 554 27.04 5.43 -25.41
CA GLU A 554 28.00 5.58 -24.31
C GLU A 554 28.24 4.25 -23.57
N GLY A 555 27.27 3.32 -23.59
CA GLY A 555 27.40 1.99 -23.00
C GLY A 555 28.17 0.96 -23.83
N LYS A 556 28.67 1.35 -25.03
CA LYS A 556 29.35 0.45 -25.97
C LYS A 556 30.46 -0.37 -25.32
N ASP A 557 30.61 -1.60 -25.81
CA ASP A 557 31.56 -2.63 -25.36
C ASP A 557 31.45 -3.08 -23.88
N ILE A 558 30.69 -2.35 -23.04
CA ILE A 558 30.46 -2.66 -21.63
C ILE A 558 29.11 -3.36 -21.44
N PHE A 559 28.03 -2.82 -22.01
CA PHE A 559 26.68 -3.41 -21.89
C PHE A 559 25.79 -3.18 -23.12
N SER A 560 24.76 -4.01 -23.26
CA SER A 560 23.68 -3.80 -24.23
C SER A 560 22.50 -3.07 -23.59
N THR A 561 21.89 -2.12 -24.29
CA THR A 561 20.67 -1.43 -23.81
C THR A 561 19.44 -1.92 -24.57
N ARG A 562 18.28 -1.93 -23.92
CA ARG A 562 16.95 -2.13 -24.51
C ARG A 562 15.96 -1.14 -23.92
N MET A 563 14.97 -0.72 -24.69
CA MET A 563 13.83 0.03 -24.19
C MET A 563 12.58 -0.84 -24.15
N ASN A 564 11.66 -0.55 -23.22
CA ASN A 564 10.34 -1.16 -23.18
C ASN A 564 9.30 -0.14 -22.73
N VAL A 565 8.27 0.09 -23.54
CA VAL A 565 7.15 0.98 -23.19
C VAL A 565 6.00 0.11 -22.69
N LEU A 566 5.67 0.20 -21.39
CA LEU A 566 4.69 -0.70 -20.78
C LEU A 566 3.26 -0.41 -21.25
N GLY A 567 2.96 0.84 -21.58
CA GLY A 567 1.65 1.27 -22.05
C GLY A 567 0.52 0.83 -21.12
N HIS A 568 -0.60 0.41 -21.72
CA HIS A 568 -1.85 0.12 -21.00
C HIS A 568 -1.81 -1.13 -20.11
N MET A 569 -0.77 -1.98 -20.17
CA MET A 569 -0.62 -3.11 -19.24
C MET A 569 -0.62 -2.66 -17.77
N GLN A 570 -0.18 -1.41 -17.52
CA GLN A 570 -0.13 -0.78 -16.20
C GLN A 570 -1.52 -0.50 -15.58
N GLN A 571 -2.62 -0.66 -16.33
CA GLN A 571 -3.97 -0.58 -15.76
C GLN A 571 -4.36 -1.84 -14.97
N GLY A 572 -3.63 -2.94 -15.17
CA GLY A 572 -3.90 -4.25 -14.60
C GLY A 572 -5.05 -5.00 -15.28
N GLY A 573 -4.99 -6.33 -15.21
CA GLY A 573 -6.09 -7.20 -15.63
C GLY A 573 -7.15 -7.36 -14.53
N SER A 574 -6.71 -7.90 -13.39
CA SER A 574 -7.54 -8.08 -12.19
C SER A 574 -7.04 -7.17 -11.06
N PRO A 575 -7.94 -6.52 -10.30
CA PRO A 575 -7.54 -5.62 -9.22
C PRO A 575 -6.81 -6.37 -8.10
N SER A 576 -5.81 -5.71 -7.50
CA SER A 576 -5.10 -6.23 -6.34
C SER A 576 -6.02 -6.40 -5.12
N PRO A 577 -5.72 -7.28 -4.15
CA PRO A 577 -6.47 -7.39 -2.91
C PRO A 577 -6.58 -6.05 -2.16
N PHE A 578 -5.57 -5.19 -2.26
CA PHE A 578 -5.60 -3.85 -1.71
C PHE A 578 -6.66 -3.00 -2.42
N ASP A 579 -6.62 -2.86 -3.75
CA ASP A 579 -7.58 -2.03 -4.49
C ASP A 579 -9.02 -2.53 -4.38
N ARG A 580 -9.24 -3.86 -4.37
CA ARG A 580 -10.55 -4.48 -4.10
C ARG A 580 -11.12 -4.05 -2.74
N ASN A 581 -10.31 -4.17 -1.70
CA ASN A 581 -10.70 -3.83 -0.32
C ASN A 581 -10.80 -2.32 -0.10
N PHE A 582 -9.89 -1.55 -0.66
CA PHE A 582 -9.85 -0.10 -0.55
C PHE A 582 -11.05 0.51 -1.25
N GLY A 583 -11.37 0.09 -2.49
CA GLY A 583 -12.56 0.57 -3.22
C GLY A 583 -13.85 0.24 -2.48
N THR A 584 -13.94 -0.98 -1.95
CA THR A 584 -15.08 -1.42 -1.13
C THR A 584 -15.27 -0.57 0.13
N LYS A 585 -14.18 -0.30 0.88
CA LYS A 585 -14.20 0.51 2.12
C LYS A 585 -14.46 1.99 1.85
N MET A 586 -13.84 2.54 0.80
CA MET A 586 -14.03 3.92 0.34
C MET A 586 -15.51 4.15 0.02
N ALA A 587 -16.10 3.38 -0.90
CA ALA A 587 -17.49 3.57 -1.30
C ALA A 587 -18.49 3.37 -0.14
N ALA A 588 -18.24 2.44 0.79
CA ALA A 588 -19.09 2.27 1.97
C ALA A 588 -19.08 3.54 2.85
N LYS A 589 -17.90 4.14 3.08
CA LYS A 589 -17.76 5.41 3.81
C LYS A 589 -18.36 6.60 3.07
N ALA A 590 -18.17 6.69 1.76
CA ALA A 590 -18.78 7.72 0.94
C ALA A 590 -20.32 7.64 0.99
N THR A 591 -20.89 6.43 1.00
CA THR A 591 -22.34 6.23 1.14
C THR A 591 -22.85 6.77 2.48
N ASP A 592 -22.18 6.40 3.58
CA ASP A 592 -22.57 6.81 4.93
C ASP A 592 -22.44 8.33 5.14
N TRP A 593 -21.40 8.93 4.57
CA TRP A 593 -21.20 10.37 4.53
C TRP A 593 -22.30 11.08 3.73
N LEU A 594 -22.58 10.63 2.49
CA LEU A 594 -23.64 11.18 1.65
C LEU A 594 -25.01 11.12 2.35
N LEU A 595 -25.32 10.00 3.03
CA LEU A 595 -26.54 9.84 3.82
C LEU A 595 -26.60 10.80 5.04
N THR A 596 -25.46 11.04 5.69
CA THR A 596 -25.38 11.99 6.80
C THR A 596 -25.64 13.42 6.31
N GLN A 597 -25.03 13.82 5.19
CA GLN A 597 -25.29 15.11 4.55
C GLN A 597 -26.75 15.25 4.10
N LEU A 598 -27.33 14.20 3.47
CA LEU A 598 -28.74 14.18 3.11
C LEU A 598 -29.65 14.42 4.33
N LYS A 599 -29.42 13.73 5.45
CA LYS A 599 -30.23 13.93 6.67
C LYS A 599 -30.10 15.33 7.25
N GLN A 600 -28.91 15.93 7.17
CA GLN A 600 -28.62 17.26 7.72
C GLN A 600 -29.19 18.40 6.86
N TYR A 601 -29.19 18.27 5.53
CA TYR A 601 -29.55 19.35 4.59
C TYR A 601 -30.91 19.16 3.89
N LYS A 602 -31.70 18.15 4.28
CA LYS A 602 -33.07 17.93 3.79
C LYS A 602 -34.05 18.80 4.56
N GLN A 603 -34.71 19.71 3.83
CA GLN A 603 -35.71 20.63 4.34
C GLN A 603 -37.07 19.91 4.53
N ALA A 604 -38.00 20.57 5.23
CA ALA A 604 -39.31 19.99 5.57
C ALA A 604 -40.21 19.73 4.35
N ASP A 605 -39.96 20.39 3.22
CA ASP A 605 -40.60 20.16 1.92
C ASP A 605 -40.02 18.94 1.16
N GLY A 606 -38.97 18.31 1.71
CA GLY A 606 -38.23 17.21 1.09
C GLY A 606 -37.15 17.65 0.09
N LYS A 607 -36.96 18.96 -0.15
CA LYS A 607 -35.89 19.50 -0.98
C LYS A 607 -34.57 19.45 -0.20
N ILE A 608 -33.47 19.27 -0.92
CA ILE A 608 -32.11 19.29 -0.35
C ILE A 608 -31.48 20.62 -0.74
N CYS A 609 -30.84 21.29 0.23
CA CYS A 609 -30.24 22.61 0.04
C CYS A 609 -28.78 22.61 0.49
N CYS A 610 -27.93 21.88 -0.23
CA CYS A 610 -26.50 21.81 0.00
C CYS A 610 -25.76 22.99 -0.68
N THR A 611 -25.68 24.12 0.01
CA THR A 611 -24.96 25.32 -0.45
C THR A 611 -23.54 25.45 0.11
N SER A 612 -23.21 24.82 1.25
CA SER A 612 -21.85 24.86 1.82
C SER A 612 -20.84 24.13 0.91
N PRO A 613 -19.59 24.62 0.77
CA PRO A 613 -18.50 23.86 0.14
C PRO A 613 -18.32 22.46 0.73
N ASP A 614 -18.55 22.28 2.04
CA ASP A 614 -18.39 21.01 2.76
C ASP A 614 -19.33 19.89 2.29
N THR A 615 -20.27 20.20 1.42
CA THR A 615 -21.19 19.22 0.80
C THR A 615 -20.74 18.78 -0.60
N ALA A 616 -19.60 19.27 -1.10
CA ALA A 616 -18.96 18.83 -2.34
C ALA A 616 -17.49 18.49 -2.06
N VAL A 617 -17.23 17.22 -1.74
CA VAL A 617 -15.94 16.80 -1.18
C VAL A 617 -15.25 15.75 -2.04
N LEU A 618 -13.93 15.71 -1.96
CA LEU A 618 -13.14 14.56 -2.31
C LEU A 618 -12.81 13.78 -1.02
N MET A 619 -13.09 12.48 -1.03
CA MET A 619 -12.75 11.59 0.08
C MET A 619 -11.39 10.94 -0.19
N GLY A 620 -10.35 11.47 0.46
CA GLY A 620 -8.98 10.96 0.36
C GLY A 620 -8.58 10.09 1.56
N LEU A 621 -7.52 9.30 1.38
CA LEU A 621 -6.80 8.66 2.46
C LEU A 621 -5.52 9.47 2.72
N VAL A 622 -5.44 10.19 3.84
CA VAL A 622 -4.28 11.02 4.22
C VAL A 622 -3.75 10.54 5.56
N ARG A 623 -2.47 10.16 5.64
CA ARG A 623 -1.82 9.63 6.86
C ARG A 623 -2.67 8.56 7.57
N ARG A 624 -3.19 7.60 6.80
CA ARG A 624 -4.07 6.49 7.26
C ARG A 624 -5.50 6.88 7.67
N GLN A 625 -5.84 8.18 7.69
CA GLN A 625 -7.18 8.66 8.00
C GLN A 625 -7.97 8.97 6.73
N TYR A 626 -9.29 8.73 6.76
CA TYR A 626 -10.17 9.06 5.64
C TYR A 626 -10.68 10.49 5.86
N LEU A 627 -10.27 11.41 4.99
CA LEU A 627 -10.58 12.83 5.08
C LEU A 627 -11.53 13.23 3.95
N PHE A 628 -12.59 13.96 4.28
CA PHE A 628 -13.52 14.54 3.32
C PHE A 628 -13.17 16.02 3.13
N THR A 629 -12.40 16.35 2.09
CA THR A 629 -11.91 17.71 1.85
C THR A 629 -12.76 18.40 0.77
N PRO A 630 -13.27 19.62 0.98
CA PRO A 630 -14.03 20.36 -0.03
C PRO A 630 -13.24 20.55 -1.34
N VAL A 631 -13.87 20.30 -2.48
CA VAL A 631 -13.20 20.37 -3.79
C VAL A 631 -12.71 21.79 -4.12
N GLN A 632 -13.39 22.81 -3.60
CA GLN A 632 -13.01 24.22 -3.73
C GLN A 632 -11.74 24.57 -2.94
N THR A 633 -11.48 23.87 -1.82
CA THR A 633 -10.22 24.03 -1.07
C THR A 633 -9.07 23.38 -1.83
N LEU A 634 -9.26 22.15 -2.31
CA LEU A 634 -8.27 21.43 -3.12
C LEU A 634 -7.89 22.16 -4.42
N LYS A 635 -8.78 23.01 -4.96
CA LYS A 635 -8.47 23.91 -6.09
C LYS A 635 -7.19 24.75 -5.85
N GLN A 636 -6.94 25.15 -4.61
CA GLN A 636 -5.75 25.96 -4.27
C GLN A 636 -4.46 25.12 -4.22
N GLU A 637 -4.56 23.84 -3.88
CA GLU A 637 -3.45 22.88 -3.80
C GLU A 637 -3.14 22.20 -5.15
N THR A 638 -3.87 22.55 -6.21
CA THR A 638 -3.82 21.88 -7.52
C THR A 638 -3.04 22.68 -8.56
N ASP A 639 -2.20 22.00 -9.34
CA ASP A 639 -1.75 22.47 -10.65
C ASP A 639 -2.69 21.92 -11.72
N PHE A 640 -3.52 22.79 -12.31
CA PHE A 640 -4.46 22.43 -13.37
C PHE A 640 -3.82 22.25 -14.75
N LYS A 641 -2.63 22.83 -14.99
CA LYS A 641 -1.91 22.72 -16.26
C LYS A 641 -1.27 21.34 -16.40
N HIS A 642 -0.55 20.91 -15.38
CA HIS A 642 0.12 19.60 -15.35
C HIS A 642 -0.74 18.51 -14.72
N ARG A 643 -1.87 18.87 -14.09
CA ARG A 643 -2.88 17.98 -13.49
C ARG A 643 -2.30 17.11 -12.36
N ILE A 644 -1.62 17.77 -11.42
CA ILE A 644 -0.97 17.17 -10.25
C ILE A 644 -1.23 18.02 -8.99
N PRO A 645 -1.18 17.45 -7.78
CA PRO A 645 -1.11 18.24 -6.55
C PRO A 645 0.24 18.93 -6.41
N LYS A 646 0.26 20.13 -5.81
CA LYS A 646 1.48 20.92 -5.55
C LYS A 646 2.40 20.29 -4.51
N HIS A 647 1.87 19.41 -3.66
CA HIS A 647 2.62 18.70 -2.63
C HIS A 647 2.36 17.19 -2.74
N GLN A 648 3.44 16.41 -2.83
CA GLN A 648 3.39 14.97 -3.05
C GLN A 648 4.23 14.27 -1.97
N TRP A 649 3.57 13.51 -1.10
CA TRP A 649 4.18 12.91 0.09
C TRP A 649 5.35 11.97 -0.22
N TRP A 650 5.34 11.36 -1.41
CA TRP A 650 6.28 10.31 -1.82
C TRP A 650 7.61 10.86 -2.35
N LEU A 651 7.71 12.15 -2.66
CA LEU A 651 8.98 12.77 -3.06
C LEU A 651 10.05 12.65 -1.96
N LYS A 652 9.66 12.57 -0.69
CA LYS A 652 10.55 12.27 0.45
C LYS A 652 11.28 10.92 0.31
N LEU A 653 10.81 10.00 -0.53
CA LEU A 653 11.42 8.69 -0.76
C LEU A 653 12.49 8.70 -1.87
N ARG A 654 12.61 9.80 -2.64
CA ARG A 654 13.62 9.93 -3.72
C ARG A 654 15.07 9.71 -3.25
N PRO A 655 15.52 10.26 -2.10
CA PRO A 655 16.87 9.98 -1.60
C PRO A 655 17.12 8.49 -1.30
N LEU A 656 16.10 7.77 -0.82
CA LEU A 656 16.21 6.35 -0.51
C LEU A 656 16.48 5.52 -1.78
N LEU A 657 15.85 5.86 -2.91
CA LEU A 657 16.10 5.22 -4.20
C LEU A 657 17.58 5.34 -4.59
N ARG A 658 18.12 6.57 -4.57
CA ARG A 658 19.53 6.85 -4.91
C ARG A 658 20.53 6.16 -3.97
N ILE A 659 20.29 6.22 -2.65
CA ILE A 659 21.10 5.53 -1.64
C ILE A 659 21.13 4.02 -1.93
N LEU A 660 19.96 3.41 -2.18
CA LEU A 660 19.86 1.98 -2.49
C LEU A 660 20.39 1.61 -3.88
N ALA A 661 20.67 2.58 -4.75
CA ALA A 661 21.27 2.42 -6.08
C ALA A 661 22.78 2.73 -6.13
N LYS A 662 23.40 3.20 -5.03
CA LYS A 662 24.82 3.61 -4.93
C LYS A 662 25.16 4.89 -5.73
N HIS A 663 24.21 5.80 -5.96
CA HIS A 663 24.57 7.10 -6.54
C HIS A 663 25.41 7.91 -5.55
N ASP A 664 26.59 8.37 -5.99
CA ASP A 664 27.46 9.22 -5.19
C ASP A 664 26.92 10.66 -5.06
N SER A 665 26.09 11.09 -6.02
CA SER A 665 25.40 12.38 -6.03
C SER A 665 24.04 12.32 -5.29
N SER A 666 24.05 12.74 -4.03
CA SER A 666 22.85 13.37 -3.46
C SER A 666 22.75 14.78 -4.04
N TYR A 667 21.87 14.99 -5.01
CA TYR A 667 21.37 16.34 -5.28
C TYR A 667 20.74 16.82 -3.98
N GLU A 668 21.28 17.89 -3.41
CA GLU A 668 20.53 18.65 -2.42
C GLU A 668 19.28 19.15 -3.15
N THR A 669 18.13 18.58 -2.85
CA THR A 669 16.87 19.29 -3.08
C THR A 669 17.03 20.62 -2.38
N GLU A 670 17.06 21.71 -3.16
CA GLU A 670 17.00 23.06 -2.61
C GLU A 670 15.93 23.06 -1.52
N SER A 671 16.36 23.41 -0.32
CA SER A 671 15.57 23.17 0.88
C SER A 671 14.18 23.75 0.68
N ILE A 672 13.15 22.91 0.86
CA ILE A 672 11.84 23.42 1.24
C ILE A 672 12.10 24.19 2.53
N ALA A 673 12.21 25.51 2.41
CA ALA A 673 12.33 26.41 3.53
C ALA A 673 11.02 26.32 4.28
N THR A 674 10.95 25.38 5.23
CA THR A 674 10.03 25.48 6.35
C THR A 674 10.41 26.75 7.09
N SER A 675 9.79 27.86 6.69
CA SER A 675 9.77 29.08 7.48
C SER A 675 9.31 28.66 8.86
N ALA A 676 10.22 28.75 9.83
CA ALA A 676 9.89 28.49 11.21
C ALA A 676 8.74 29.44 11.57
N VAL A 677 7.59 28.88 11.90
CA VAL A 677 6.57 29.65 12.62
C VAL A 677 7.23 30.00 13.95
N PRO A 678 7.42 31.29 14.29
CA PRO A 678 7.95 31.64 15.59
C PRO A 678 6.98 31.11 16.65
N GLU A 679 7.51 30.40 17.64
CA GLU A 679 6.77 30.22 18.88
C GLU A 679 6.53 31.63 19.45
N MET A 680 5.26 32.02 19.54
CA MET A 680 4.85 33.17 20.34
C MET A 680 4.67 32.70 21.78
N ASP A 681 5.29 33.43 22.70
CA ASP A 681 5.13 33.30 24.15
C ASP A 681 3.66 33.47 24.61
#